data_AF-A0A662TYS3-F1
#
_entry.id   AF-A0A662TYS3-F1
#
_cell.length_a   1.000
_cell.length_b   1.000
_cell.length_c   1.000
_cell.angle_alpha   90.00
_cell.angle_beta   90.00
_cell.angle_gamma   90.00
#
_symmetry.space_group_name_H-M   'P 1'
#
loop_
_entity.id
_entity.type
_entity.pdbx_description
1 polymer ?
#
loop_
_entity_poly.entity_id
_entity_poly.type
_entity_poly.pdbx_seq_one_letter_code
_entity_poly.pdbx_strand_id
1 'polypeptide(L)'
;VYSIYHTVKERGRVYFIVPTRVLLKQVYGKILEIINTNNLNIKVLALDRQLISKNELSESMFKGTFDILVSTAAQLSRNFDIIAKYRFSLIIVDDVDALLRNSRNVDRVLQLIGFSKDIVDKAYRVVLDKVELLRLLLSNAPQDVIEKKRKEIAEIKEEIENFKRNHIVGQVIVSSATGRSRGFRSKIFRELLNFEAGTVIEYMRNIKDLYVEMCNDYQEQILNLVKTLGSGGLIFVSQDFGLKVAKELVTYLIKNGVKVSLASSSRRGFIEKFSSGKVDVLVGVASYYGVIVRGLDLPDRVRYALFLGVPKFQLALDKGLNNPLKILSMLFVLNDIVDGEDKEKVSEYINKLRKIIEKLSYREYRLLVKALREDIVLEGFLEKVRQFLVEIKEYILSKVSIENIRRKVKESRILLLREVGNNLYIVTPDIMTYIQASGRTSRMFANGMTKGLSVIIVDDRRVFEALCKQLTYYIDDFSVKHINEVDLNKILKEIDRDRVYVKSILEGKIRATYKDPVISALMIVESPTKAKTIASFFGKPSKRKIGRIVAYETIIGDPILGTRDYMVTIVATKGHILDLVSDAEPGHYGILLDNVITPVYTTIKRCRSCGYQFTLNTSNCPKCGSIKIFDSKEVMKTLRKLAQEVEAVFIGTDPDSEGEKIAWDIYILLKPYVEKIYRIEFHEITRRAIINALANPRNIDLRLVEAQIVRRIEDRWIGFSLSPILWKKFGMHWLSAGRVQTPVLGWIIEKYEKWKKTRRLFVEYVLENGLTIRMNYEPHIDKKIIREYVKHGALILIKSSSVEELHPPPPYNTNTLLYELSTHFGMDSRYAMKILQQLFESGLITYHRTDSVRVSKKGMEIARNYICDSLKASTSFKSRPWSAEGAHECIRPTRPIDVEALKKMILTGTVKVHVNLSHNHYRVYDIIFRRFIASQMTRAIVEKTRLYVKIGENIAVVEFISKIINEGFLKILPIKVHEEWRNIQKGSLLKIVEYRTWKGSL
;
A
#
# COMPACT_ATOMS: atom_id res chain seq x y z
N VAL A 1 24.10 25.81 2.59
CA VAL A 1 25.40 25.12 2.73
C VAL A 1 25.74 24.34 1.47
N TYR A 2 25.04 23.26 1.11
CA TYR A 2 25.34 22.47 -0.10
C TYR A 2 25.43 23.32 -1.38
N SER A 3 24.50 24.25 -1.61
CA SER A 3 24.55 25.18 -2.75
C SER A 3 25.84 26.00 -2.79
N ILE A 4 26.29 26.50 -1.63
CA ILE A 4 27.52 27.31 -1.51
C ILE A 4 28.75 26.42 -1.73
N TYR A 5 28.79 25.22 -1.13
CA TYR A 5 29.85 24.24 -1.36
C TYR A 5 29.98 23.90 -2.85
N HIS A 6 28.84 23.63 -3.52
CA HIS A 6 28.78 23.32 -4.95
C HIS A 6 29.29 24.49 -5.81
N THR A 7 28.94 25.73 -5.47
CA THR A 7 29.46 26.92 -6.15
C THR A 7 30.98 27.04 -5.99
N VAL A 8 31.52 26.82 -4.79
CA VAL A 8 32.95 26.98 -4.51
C VAL A 8 33.79 25.85 -5.09
N LYS A 9 33.38 24.60 -4.90
CA LYS A 9 34.18 23.42 -5.29
C LYS A 9 33.97 23.01 -6.75
N GLU A 10 32.74 23.02 -7.23
CA GLU A 10 32.44 22.60 -8.61
C GLU A 10 32.42 23.77 -9.61
N ARG A 11 32.60 25.01 -9.13
CA ARG A 11 32.59 26.24 -9.94
C ARG A 11 31.35 26.39 -10.82
N GLY A 12 30.22 25.89 -10.35
CA GLY A 12 28.96 25.87 -11.09
C GLY A 12 27.95 26.90 -10.60
N ARG A 13 27.16 27.47 -11.53
CA ARG A 13 26.04 28.37 -11.17
C ARG A 13 24.90 27.60 -10.52
N VAL A 14 24.29 28.21 -9.50
CA VAL A 14 23.15 27.66 -8.75
C VAL A 14 21.91 28.53 -8.93
N TYR A 15 20.74 27.91 -9.01
CA TYR A 15 19.46 28.63 -9.12
C TYR A 15 18.42 28.14 -8.12
N PHE A 16 17.96 29.04 -7.25
CA PHE A 16 16.82 28.82 -6.35
C PHE A 16 15.51 29.31 -6.95
N ILE A 17 14.50 28.43 -6.98
CA ILE A 17 13.13 28.72 -7.39
C ILE A 17 12.19 28.49 -6.19
N VAL A 18 11.55 29.56 -5.72
CA VAL A 18 10.70 29.56 -4.51
C VAL A 18 9.23 29.89 -4.83
N PRO A 19 8.26 29.47 -3.99
CA PRO A 19 6.82 29.68 -4.25
C PRO A 19 6.35 31.13 -4.15
N THR A 20 6.92 31.92 -3.23
CA THR A 20 6.44 33.27 -2.91
C THR A 20 7.57 34.27 -2.92
N ARG A 21 7.23 35.54 -3.18
CA ARG A 21 8.17 36.66 -3.08
C ARG A 21 8.72 36.85 -1.66
N VAL A 22 7.95 36.44 -0.64
CA VAL A 22 8.37 36.48 0.76
C VAL A 22 9.54 35.54 0.98
N LEU A 23 9.39 34.28 0.58
CA LEU A 23 10.45 33.28 0.77
C LEU A 23 11.69 33.61 -0.06
N LEU A 24 11.51 34.26 -1.22
CA LEU A 24 12.63 34.79 -2.03
C LEU A 24 13.52 35.72 -1.21
N LYS A 25 12.92 36.69 -0.51
CA LYS A 25 13.66 37.63 0.35
C LYS A 25 14.39 36.90 1.48
N GLN A 26 13.73 35.92 2.10
CA GLN A 26 14.32 35.14 3.21
C GLN A 26 15.51 34.29 2.75
N VAL A 27 15.37 33.60 1.62
CA VAL A 27 16.45 32.77 1.04
C VAL A 27 17.63 33.66 0.60
N TYR A 28 17.35 34.77 -0.07
CA TYR A 28 18.38 35.73 -0.48
C TYR A 28 19.19 36.26 0.73
N GLY A 29 18.49 36.70 1.79
CA GLY A 29 19.12 37.19 3.01
C GLY A 29 20.01 36.14 3.69
N LYS A 30 19.50 34.91 3.87
CA LYS A 30 20.28 33.80 4.48
C LYS A 30 21.54 33.45 3.69
N ILE A 31 21.48 33.50 2.35
CA ILE A 31 22.66 33.19 1.53
C ILE A 31 23.72 34.28 1.72
N LEU A 32 23.34 35.57 1.69
CA LEU A 32 24.26 36.68 1.94
C LEU A 32 24.88 36.62 3.34
N GLU A 33 24.09 36.30 4.36
CA GLU A 33 24.57 36.14 5.72
C GLU A 33 25.70 35.08 5.81
N ILE A 34 25.50 33.89 5.23
CA ILE A 34 26.51 32.83 5.23
C ILE A 34 27.76 33.25 4.45
N ILE A 35 27.58 33.93 3.31
CA ILE A 35 28.69 34.42 2.47
C ILE A 35 29.54 35.44 3.24
N ASN A 36 28.89 36.43 3.85
CA ASN A 36 29.56 37.49 4.61
C ASN A 36 30.25 36.94 5.86
N THR A 37 29.58 36.05 6.59
CA THR A 37 30.13 35.44 7.83
C THR A 37 31.39 34.62 7.55
N ASN A 38 31.51 34.03 6.36
CA ASN A 38 32.66 33.19 5.98
C ASN A 38 33.60 33.86 4.97
N ASN A 39 33.45 35.17 4.69
CA ASN A 39 34.23 35.91 3.69
C ASN A 39 34.37 35.20 2.34
N LEU A 40 33.27 34.66 1.83
CA LEU A 40 33.27 33.94 0.54
C LEU A 40 33.09 34.92 -0.62
N ASN A 41 33.86 34.75 -1.70
CA ASN A 41 33.70 35.54 -2.92
C ASN A 41 32.63 34.91 -3.84
N ILE A 42 31.36 35.11 -3.51
CA ILE A 42 30.21 34.56 -4.26
C ILE A 42 29.20 35.67 -4.52
N LYS A 43 28.80 35.86 -5.78
CA LYS A 43 27.81 36.86 -6.19
C LYS A 43 26.41 36.26 -6.24
N VAL A 44 25.49 36.85 -5.49
CA VAL A 44 24.08 36.42 -5.39
C VAL A 44 23.17 37.46 -6.04
N LEU A 45 22.27 37.01 -6.91
CA LEU A 45 21.31 37.85 -7.61
C LEU A 45 19.87 37.40 -7.28
N ALA A 46 19.05 38.33 -6.80
CA ALA A 46 17.62 38.12 -6.58
C ALA A 46 16.80 38.84 -7.65
N LEU A 47 15.84 38.14 -8.28
CA LEU A 47 14.90 38.75 -9.22
C LEU A 47 13.81 39.55 -8.49
N ASP A 48 14.17 40.57 -7.73
CA ASP A 48 13.24 41.41 -6.97
C ASP A 48 13.69 42.87 -6.95
N ARG A 49 12.88 43.76 -7.52
CA ARG A 49 13.18 45.20 -7.62
C ARG A 49 13.25 45.94 -6.28
N GLN A 50 12.83 45.32 -5.18
CA GLN A 50 13.00 45.90 -3.84
C GLN A 50 14.33 45.50 -3.20
N LEU A 51 14.97 44.43 -3.68
CA LEU A 51 16.25 43.98 -3.17
C LEU A 51 17.40 44.51 -4.02
N ILE A 52 17.20 44.59 -5.34
CA ILE A 52 18.24 44.94 -6.31
C ILE A 52 17.67 45.98 -7.28
N SER A 53 18.47 47.00 -7.58
CA SER A 53 18.05 48.08 -8.49
C SER A 53 17.83 47.55 -9.92
N LYS A 54 16.96 48.21 -10.70
CA LYS A 54 16.65 47.76 -12.08
C LYS A 54 17.90 47.75 -12.97
N ASN A 55 18.79 48.72 -12.80
CA ASN A 55 20.01 48.85 -13.60
C ASN A 55 21.01 47.75 -13.26
N GLU A 56 21.29 47.55 -11.98
CA GLU A 56 22.17 46.49 -11.49
C GLU A 56 21.67 45.08 -11.86
N LEU A 57 20.35 44.86 -11.77
CA LEU A 57 19.74 43.59 -12.15
C LEU A 57 19.84 43.34 -13.66
N SER A 58 19.61 44.37 -14.48
CA SER A 58 19.72 44.26 -15.95
C SER A 58 21.17 44.05 -16.37
N GLU A 59 22.10 44.78 -15.74
CA GLU A 59 23.53 44.69 -16.01
C GLU A 59 24.10 43.33 -15.58
N SER A 60 23.80 42.87 -14.37
CA SER A 60 24.26 41.57 -13.86
C SER A 60 23.69 40.40 -14.66
N MET A 61 22.42 40.50 -15.10
CA MET A 61 21.79 39.52 -15.99
C MET A 61 22.31 39.58 -17.42
N PHE A 62 22.82 40.73 -17.89
CA PHE A 62 23.39 40.86 -19.23
C PHE A 62 24.85 40.38 -19.27
N LYS A 63 25.65 40.78 -18.28
CA LYS A 63 27.06 40.40 -18.15
C LYS A 63 27.26 39.00 -17.57
N GLY A 64 26.24 38.42 -16.93
CA GLY A 64 26.30 37.08 -16.33
C GLY A 64 27.16 37.00 -15.07
N THR A 65 27.33 38.14 -14.38
CA THR A 65 28.20 38.32 -13.21
C THR A 65 27.52 37.87 -11.92
N PHE A 66 26.99 36.65 -11.90
CA PHE A 66 26.39 36.03 -10.72
C PHE A 66 26.70 34.53 -10.67
N ASP A 67 26.81 34.02 -9.45
CA ASP A 67 27.04 32.61 -9.17
C ASP A 67 25.75 31.93 -8.69
N ILE A 68 24.92 32.67 -7.93
CA ILE A 68 23.65 32.18 -7.40
C ILE A 68 22.51 33.10 -7.85
N LEU A 69 21.47 32.52 -8.45
CA LEU A 69 20.23 33.22 -8.80
C LEU A 69 19.11 32.80 -7.84
N VAL A 70 18.25 33.73 -7.43
CA VAL A 70 17.05 33.46 -6.62
C VAL A 70 15.83 34.13 -7.25
N SER A 71 14.77 33.35 -7.55
CA SER A 71 13.52 33.90 -8.09
C SER A 71 12.29 33.11 -7.67
N THR A 72 11.10 33.69 -7.92
CA THR A 72 9.84 32.93 -7.86
C THR A 72 9.59 32.13 -9.15
N ALA A 73 8.75 31.10 -9.09
CA ALA A 73 8.34 30.34 -10.27
C ALA A 73 7.64 31.21 -11.35
N ALA A 74 6.94 32.27 -10.94
CA ALA A 74 6.32 33.23 -11.86
C ALA A 74 7.36 34.11 -12.57
N GLN A 75 8.43 34.48 -11.88
CA GLN A 75 9.52 35.26 -12.45
C GLN A 75 10.38 34.45 -13.41
N LEU A 76 10.60 33.15 -13.14
CA LEU A 76 11.18 32.24 -14.11
C LEU A 76 10.39 32.28 -15.43
N SER A 77 9.06 32.17 -15.37
CA SER A 77 8.25 32.19 -16.58
C SER A 77 8.35 33.49 -17.37
N ARG A 78 8.43 34.64 -16.69
CA ARG A 78 8.46 35.98 -17.30
C ARG A 78 9.82 36.37 -17.86
N ASN A 79 10.91 35.88 -17.27
CA ASN A 79 12.27 36.29 -17.62
C ASN A 79 13.07 35.15 -18.28
N PHE A 80 12.39 34.10 -18.77
CA PHE A 80 13.05 32.89 -19.25
C PHE A 80 14.04 33.16 -20.38
N ASP A 81 13.71 34.04 -21.32
CA ASP A 81 14.56 34.33 -22.49
C ASP A 81 15.94 34.89 -22.09
N ILE A 82 16.01 35.60 -20.97
CA ILE A 82 17.26 36.13 -20.42
C ILE A 82 17.98 35.06 -19.61
N ILE A 83 17.25 34.33 -18.76
CA ILE A 83 17.82 33.27 -17.90
C ILE A 83 18.36 32.11 -18.74
N ALA A 84 17.73 31.78 -19.87
CA ALA A 84 18.08 30.70 -20.78
C ALA A 84 19.46 30.86 -21.44
N LYS A 85 20.05 32.06 -21.40
CA LYS A 85 21.43 32.30 -21.85
C LYS A 85 22.48 31.62 -20.96
N TYR A 86 22.08 31.22 -19.75
CA TYR A 86 22.96 30.64 -18.75
C TYR A 86 22.61 29.19 -18.48
N ARG A 87 23.63 28.35 -18.29
CA ARG A 87 23.49 26.99 -17.77
C ARG A 87 23.70 26.99 -16.27
N PHE A 88 22.95 26.14 -15.59
CA PHE A 88 23.00 25.95 -14.16
C PHE A 88 23.39 24.51 -13.85
N SER A 89 24.45 24.37 -13.06
CA SER A 89 24.94 23.08 -12.57
C SER A 89 24.01 22.49 -11.51
N LEU A 90 23.28 23.35 -10.79
CA LEU A 90 22.34 22.96 -9.75
C LEU A 90 21.13 23.89 -9.76
N ILE A 91 19.92 23.33 -9.82
CA ILE A 91 18.66 24.06 -9.62
C ILE A 91 17.94 23.48 -8.41
N ILE A 92 17.57 24.34 -7.46
CA ILE A 92 16.85 23.98 -6.25
C ILE A 92 15.44 24.56 -6.33
N VAL A 93 14.43 23.70 -6.35
CA VAL A 93 13.01 24.07 -6.38
C VAL A 93 12.38 23.78 -5.03
N ASP A 94 12.07 24.83 -4.27
CA ASP A 94 11.55 24.72 -2.90
C ASP A 94 10.09 24.22 -2.85
N ASP A 95 9.29 24.49 -3.88
CA ASP A 95 7.90 24.03 -3.98
C ASP A 95 7.59 23.60 -5.41
N VAL A 96 7.54 22.29 -5.64
CA VAL A 96 7.20 21.70 -6.95
C VAL A 96 5.79 22.09 -7.39
N ASP A 97 4.82 22.20 -6.48
CA ASP A 97 3.46 22.56 -6.86
C ASP A 97 3.43 23.98 -7.42
N ALA A 98 4.21 24.91 -6.85
CA ALA A 98 4.32 26.27 -7.36
C ALA A 98 4.97 26.31 -8.75
N LEU A 99 5.99 25.47 -9.00
CA LEU A 99 6.59 25.30 -10.33
C LEU A 99 5.57 24.77 -11.34
N LEU A 100 4.80 23.74 -10.96
CA LEU A 100 3.85 23.02 -11.81
C LEU A 100 2.56 23.78 -12.11
N ARG A 101 2.28 24.91 -11.44
CA ARG A 101 1.17 25.81 -11.82
C ARG A 101 1.22 26.21 -13.30
N ASN A 102 2.43 26.41 -13.82
CA ASN A 102 2.66 26.52 -15.26
C ASN A 102 3.49 25.32 -15.71
N SER A 103 2.87 24.39 -16.41
CA SER A 103 3.50 23.13 -16.81
C SER A 103 4.74 23.31 -17.71
N ARG A 104 4.87 24.43 -18.44
CA ARG A 104 6.06 24.75 -19.25
C ARG A 104 7.30 25.09 -18.41
N ASN A 105 7.14 25.42 -17.11
CA ASN A 105 8.29 25.64 -16.23
C ASN A 105 9.14 24.38 -16.06
N VAL A 106 8.57 23.19 -16.23
CA VAL A 106 9.34 21.94 -16.25
C VAL A 106 10.35 21.96 -17.39
N ASP A 107 9.91 22.31 -18.59
CA ASP A 107 10.75 22.41 -19.79
C ASP A 107 11.86 23.44 -19.59
N ARG A 108 11.50 24.60 -19.02
CA ARG A 108 12.44 25.68 -18.71
C ARG A 108 13.54 25.19 -17.77
N VAL A 109 13.20 24.53 -16.67
CA VAL A 109 14.18 23.98 -15.71
C VAL A 109 15.09 22.96 -16.38
N LEU A 110 14.53 22.05 -17.19
CA LEU A 110 15.31 21.04 -17.92
C LEU A 110 16.27 21.66 -18.95
N GLN A 111 15.84 22.72 -19.64
CA GLN A 111 16.70 23.47 -20.53
C GLN A 111 17.80 24.22 -19.77
N LEU A 112 17.53 24.75 -18.59
CA LEU A 112 18.55 25.46 -17.81
C LEU A 112 19.67 24.55 -17.29
N ILE A 113 19.41 23.26 -17.09
CA ILE A 113 20.44 22.30 -16.63
C ILE A 113 21.26 21.65 -17.74
N GLY A 114 20.87 21.71 -19.01
CA GLY A 114 21.68 21.07 -20.07
C GLY A 114 20.90 20.45 -21.21
N PHE A 115 19.64 20.08 -21.01
CA PHE A 115 18.86 19.42 -22.07
C PHE A 115 18.54 20.38 -23.22
N SER A 116 18.62 19.89 -24.46
CA SER A 116 18.13 20.63 -25.62
C SER A 116 16.61 20.62 -25.66
N LYS A 117 16.01 21.60 -26.33
CA LYS A 117 14.55 21.66 -26.52
C LYS A 117 14.03 20.40 -27.22
N ASP A 118 14.75 19.91 -28.24
CA ASP A 118 14.43 18.67 -28.96
C ASP A 118 14.36 17.46 -28.02
N ILE A 119 15.35 17.28 -27.14
CA ILE A 119 15.38 16.16 -26.18
C ILE A 119 14.23 16.26 -25.16
N VAL A 120 13.89 17.48 -24.71
CA VAL A 120 12.75 17.71 -23.82
C VAL A 120 11.43 17.36 -24.51
N ASP A 121 11.25 17.76 -25.77
CA ASP A 121 10.04 17.48 -26.55
C ASP A 121 9.93 15.98 -26.87
N LYS A 122 11.04 15.31 -27.22
CA LYS A 122 11.13 13.85 -27.36
C LYS A 122 10.76 13.11 -26.08
N ALA A 123 11.24 13.57 -24.93
CA ALA A 123 10.86 12.99 -23.64
C ALA A 123 9.37 13.17 -23.33
N TYR A 124 8.79 14.32 -23.68
CA TYR A 124 7.34 14.53 -23.57
C TYR A 124 6.56 13.62 -24.52
N ARG A 125 7.03 13.44 -25.75
CA ARG A 125 6.47 12.48 -26.73
C ARG A 125 6.49 11.06 -26.18
N VAL A 126 7.59 10.60 -25.57
CA VAL A 126 7.64 9.29 -24.89
C VAL A 126 6.57 9.15 -23.80
N VAL A 127 6.28 10.22 -23.05
CA VAL A 127 5.21 10.18 -22.04
C VAL A 127 3.84 9.99 -22.71
N LEU A 128 3.56 10.71 -23.80
CA LEU A 128 2.31 10.59 -24.55
C LEU A 128 2.19 9.23 -25.25
N ASP A 129 3.25 8.78 -25.90
CA ASP A 129 3.33 7.48 -26.58
C ASP A 129 3.18 6.33 -25.59
N LYS A 130 3.64 6.43 -24.35
CA LYS A 130 3.34 5.44 -23.31
C LYS A 130 1.86 5.43 -22.94
N VAL A 131 1.20 6.60 -22.92
CA VAL A 131 -0.25 6.68 -22.68
C VAL A 131 -1.01 6.06 -23.85
N GLU A 132 -0.53 6.27 -25.08
CA GLU A 132 -1.09 5.67 -26.29
C GLU A 132 -0.82 4.17 -26.40
N LEU A 133 0.39 3.71 -26.12
CA LEU A 133 0.74 2.29 -26.03
C LEU A 133 -0.10 1.60 -24.97
N LEU A 134 -0.28 2.26 -23.81
CA LEU A 134 -1.28 1.82 -22.88
C LEU A 134 -2.61 1.75 -23.62
N ARG A 135 -3.12 2.83 -24.26
CA ARG A 135 -4.43 2.82 -24.97
C ARG A 135 -4.59 1.61 -25.89
N LEU A 136 -3.62 1.32 -26.74
CA LEU A 136 -3.58 0.14 -27.60
C LEU A 136 -3.63 -1.18 -26.81
N LEU A 137 -2.83 -1.30 -25.73
CA LEU A 137 -2.78 -2.50 -24.89
C LEU A 137 -4.11 -2.83 -24.20
N LEU A 138 -4.93 -1.83 -23.85
CA LEU A 138 -6.27 -2.11 -23.32
C LEU A 138 -7.42 -1.84 -24.30
N SER A 139 -7.14 -1.66 -25.59
CA SER A 139 -8.15 -1.78 -26.66
C SER A 139 -8.01 -3.12 -27.41
N ASN A 140 -7.17 -4.04 -26.91
CA ASN A 140 -6.81 -5.29 -27.58
C ASN A 140 -6.40 -5.08 -29.05
N ALA A 141 -5.64 -4.00 -29.32
CA ALA A 141 -5.14 -3.73 -30.65
C ALA A 141 -4.28 -4.90 -31.18
N PRO A 142 -4.19 -5.09 -32.51
CA PRO A 142 -3.32 -6.08 -33.12
C PRO A 142 -1.87 -6.00 -32.58
N GLN A 143 -1.21 -7.15 -32.40
CA GLN A 143 0.11 -7.19 -31.75
C GLN A 143 1.19 -6.45 -32.54
N ASP A 144 1.11 -6.46 -33.86
CA ASP A 144 1.99 -5.70 -34.76
C ASP A 144 1.93 -4.19 -34.48
N VAL A 145 0.73 -3.64 -34.22
CA VAL A 145 0.55 -2.21 -33.87
C VAL A 145 1.16 -1.92 -32.50
N ILE A 146 0.97 -2.81 -31.53
CA ILE A 146 1.56 -2.70 -30.19
C ILE A 146 3.08 -2.76 -30.26
N GLU A 147 3.63 -3.67 -31.06
CA GLU A 147 5.07 -3.83 -31.24
C GLU A 147 5.70 -2.64 -31.97
N LYS A 148 5.04 -2.12 -33.01
CA LYS A 148 5.46 -0.89 -33.70
C LYS A 148 5.56 0.27 -32.70
N LYS A 149 4.51 0.50 -31.88
CA LYS A 149 4.52 1.58 -30.88
C LYS A 149 5.59 1.36 -29.81
N ARG A 150 5.85 0.11 -29.40
CA ARG A 150 6.95 -0.21 -28.48
C ARG A 150 8.32 0.12 -29.08
N LYS A 151 8.51 -0.13 -30.38
CA LYS A 151 9.75 0.16 -31.10
C LYS A 151 9.99 1.67 -31.18
N GLU A 152 8.99 2.45 -31.58
CA GLU A 152 9.05 3.92 -31.60
C GLU A 152 9.46 4.50 -30.23
N ILE A 153 8.85 4.00 -29.14
CA ILE A 153 9.21 4.42 -27.78
C ILE A 153 10.64 4.05 -27.41
N ALA A 154 11.14 2.90 -27.88
CA ALA A 154 12.48 2.43 -27.59
C ALA A 154 13.54 3.25 -28.32
N GLU A 155 13.31 3.59 -29.59
CA GLU A 155 14.20 4.42 -30.42
C GLU A 155 14.39 5.81 -29.79
N ILE A 156 13.30 6.52 -29.48
CA ILE A 156 13.38 7.85 -28.86
C ILE A 156 14.10 7.80 -27.50
N LYS A 157 13.91 6.71 -26.74
CA LYS A 157 14.62 6.55 -25.47
C LYS A 157 16.11 6.34 -25.64
N GLU A 158 16.53 5.59 -26.65
CA GLU A 158 17.95 5.39 -26.92
C GLU A 158 18.62 6.71 -27.32
N GLU A 159 17.93 7.56 -28.09
CA GLU A 159 18.41 8.92 -28.38
C GLU A 159 18.58 9.76 -27.11
N ILE A 160 17.61 9.71 -26.18
CA ILE A 160 17.70 10.39 -24.89
C ILE A 160 18.89 9.88 -24.07
N GLU A 161 19.11 8.57 -24.01
CA GLU A 161 20.23 7.99 -23.26
C GLU A 161 21.58 8.27 -23.92
N ASN A 162 21.65 8.30 -25.27
CA ASN A 162 22.83 8.75 -26.01
C ASN A 162 23.17 10.20 -25.70
N PHE A 163 22.17 11.08 -25.68
CA PHE A 163 22.38 12.47 -25.29
C PHE A 163 22.98 12.57 -23.89
N LYS A 164 22.43 11.86 -22.89
CA LYS A 164 22.94 11.84 -21.51
C LYS A 164 24.35 11.27 -21.37
N ARG A 165 24.73 10.28 -22.20
CA ARG A 165 26.09 9.72 -22.21
C ARG A 165 27.13 10.71 -22.73
N ASN A 166 26.73 11.56 -23.67
CA ASN A 166 27.64 12.46 -24.39
C ASN A 166 27.61 13.91 -23.87
N HIS A 167 26.69 14.25 -22.97
CA HIS A 167 26.52 15.62 -22.46
C HIS A 167 26.47 15.64 -20.95
N ILE A 168 27.18 16.59 -20.35
CA ILE A 168 27.08 16.89 -18.92
C ILE A 168 25.81 17.69 -18.69
N VAL A 169 24.92 17.17 -17.85
CA VAL A 169 23.70 17.85 -17.41
C VAL A 169 23.78 18.16 -15.92
N GLY A 170 23.31 19.35 -15.54
CA GLY A 170 23.22 19.79 -14.16
C GLY A 170 22.19 19.02 -13.34
N GLN A 171 22.27 19.18 -12.02
CA GLN A 171 21.41 18.57 -11.03
C GLN A 171 20.15 19.41 -10.77
N VAL A 172 19.04 18.75 -10.51
CA VAL A 172 17.82 19.39 -9.99
C VAL A 172 17.46 18.76 -8.67
N ILE A 173 17.35 19.58 -7.64
CA ILE A 173 16.81 19.21 -6.34
C ILE A 173 15.42 19.82 -6.24
N VAL A 174 14.43 19.01 -5.93
CA VAL A 174 13.07 19.48 -5.74
C VAL A 174 12.50 19.03 -4.40
N SER A 175 11.83 19.91 -3.68
CA SER A 175 11.03 19.51 -2.53
C SER A 175 9.85 18.66 -2.99
N SER A 176 9.43 17.68 -2.18
CA SER A 176 8.34 16.78 -2.54
C SER A 176 7.07 17.54 -2.92
N ALA A 177 6.34 17.03 -3.92
CA ALA A 177 5.07 17.62 -4.33
C ALA A 177 4.03 17.37 -3.22
N THR A 178 3.51 18.44 -2.67
CA THR A 178 2.53 18.36 -1.59
C THR A 178 1.14 17.94 -2.12
N GLY A 179 0.88 18.10 -3.43
CA GLY A 179 -0.34 17.69 -4.13
C GLY A 179 -0.14 16.60 -5.19
N ARG A 180 -1.23 16.08 -5.77
CA ARG A 180 -1.12 15.23 -6.98
C ARG A 180 -0.65 16.13 -8.14
N SER A 181 0.55 15.90 -8.66
CA SER A 181 1.03 16.54 -9.88
C SER A 181 -0.01 16.36 -11.01
N ARG A 182 -0.70 17.44 -11.38
CA ARG A 182 -1.69 17.43 -12.46
C ARG A 182 -0.97 17.65 -13.79
N GLY A 183 -1.25 16.80 -14.78
CA GLY A 183 -0.72 16.92 -16.15
C GLY A 183 0.50 16.04 -16.48
N PHE A 184 0.65 15.69 -17.75
CA PHE A 184 1.68 14.76 -18.23
C PHE A 184 3.09 15.34 -18.23
N ARG A 185 3.27 16.67 -18.31
CA ARG A 185 4.60 17.30 -18.36
C ARG A 185 5.46 17.05 -17.12
N SER A 186 4.88 16.94 -15.93
CA SER A 186 5.63 16.58 -14.71
C SER A 186 6.36 15.24 -14.82
N LYS A 187 5.89 14.34 -15.70
CA LYS A 187 6.52 13.03 -15.94
C LYS A 187 7.77 13.11 -16.80
N ILE A 188 8.09 14.26 -17.39
CA ILE A 188 9.33 14.44 -18.15
C ILE A 188 10.55 14.28 -17.23
N PHE A 189 10.48 14.74 -15.97
CA PHE A 189 11.53 14.49 -14.96
C PHE A 189 11.84 13.00 -14.81
N ARG A 190 10.84 12.12 -14.92
CA ARG A 190 11.05 10.69 -14.83
C ARG A 190 11.78 10.12 -16.04
N GLU A 191 11.55 10.66 -17.23
CA GLU A 191 12.20 10.17 -18.45
C GLU A 191 13.63 10.74 -18.61
N LEU A 192 13.86 11.99 -18.19
CA LEU A 192 15.18 12.63 -18.31
C LEU A 192 16.07 12.47 -17.07
N LEU A 193 15.51 12.60 -15.87
CA LEU A 193 16.25 12.62 -14.61
C LEU A 193 16.00 11.38 -13.73
N ASN A 194 15.21 10.41 -14.20
CA ASN A 194 14.93 9.13 -13.51
C ASN A 194 14.28 9.25 -12.11
N PHE A 195 13.69 10.41 -11.78
CA PHE A 195 12.91 10.62 -10.57
C PHE A 195 11.49 11.09 -10.89
N GLU A 196 10.53 10.74 -10.04
CA GLU A 196 9.18 11.29 -10.08
C GLU A 196 9.03 12.15 -8.82
N ALA A 197 8.63 13.42 -8.95
CA ALA A 197 8.38 14.27 -7.80
C ALA A 197 7.28 13.61 -6.93
N GLY A 198 7.74 12.95 -5.86
CA GLY A 198 6.91 12.15 -4.97
C GLY A 198 5.89 13.01 -4.25
N THR A 199 4.84 12.36 -3.75
CA THR A 199 3.92 13.04 -2.82
C THR A 199 4.58 13.00 -1.45
N VAL A 200 4.45 14.06 -0.65
CA VAL A 200 5.17 14.19 0.63
C VAL A 200 5.13 12.90 1.44
N ILE A 201 6.33 12.45 1.81
CA ILE A 201 6.63 11.15 2.39
C ILE A 201 6.16 11.08 3.85
N GLU A 202 6.39 12.13 4.62
CA GLU A 202 5.85 12.36 5.95
C GLU A 202 6.19 13.80 6.31
N TYR A 203 5.31 14.54 6.98
CA TYR A 203 5.69 15.86 7.51
C TYR A 203 6.24 15.63 8.91
N MET A 204 7.57 15.60 9.05
CA MET A 204 8.19 15.65 10.38
C MET A 204 7.60 16.83 11.15
N ARG A 205 6.93 16.53 12.26
CA ARG A 205 6.17 17.46 13.07
C ARG A 205 6.32 17.07 14.53
N ASN A 206 6.77 18.01 15.35
CA ASN A 206 6.72 17.89 16.80
C ASN A 206 5.63 18.83 17.32
N ILE A 207 4.37 18.51 17.00
CA ILE A 207 3.23 19.37 17.29
C ILE A 207 2.31 18.66 18.26
N LYS A 208 1.91 19.36 19.32
CA LYS A 208 0.79 18.90 20.13
C LYS A 208 -0.51 19.35 19.47
N ASP A 209 -1.28 18.39 18.95
CA ASP A 209 -2.57 18.66 18.35
C ASP A 209 -3.67 18.55 19.42
N LEU A 210 -4.43 19.62 19.59
CA LEU A 210 -5.54 19.74 20.55
C LEU A 210 -6.82 20.12 19.82
N TYR A 211 -7.96 19.95 20.50
CA TYR A 211 -9.23 20.45 20.02
C TYR A 211 -10.10 21.03 21.13
N VAL A 212 -11.06 21.85 20.71
CA VAL A 212 -12.16 22.38 21.52
C VAL A 212 -13.41 22.43 20.66
N GLU A 213 -14.59 22.26 21.24
CA GLU A 213 -15.86 22.39 20.51
C GLU A 213 -16.17 23.86 20.21
N MET A 214 -16.74 24.16 19.04
CA MET A 214 -17.12 25.51 18.65
C MET A 214 -18.35 25.98 19.44
N CYS A 215 -18.29 27.16 20.07
CA CYS A 215 -19.46 27.77 20.72
C CYS A 215 -20.17 28.77 19.80
N ASN A 216 -21.37 29.20 20.20
CA ASN A 216 -22.19 30.16 19.44
C ASN A 216 -21.45 31.49 19.19
N ASP A 217 -20.75 32.01 20.20
CA ASP A 217 -19.85 33.16 20.05
C ASP A 217 -18.40 32.70 19.83
N TYR A 218 -18.14 32.21 18.63
CA TYR A 218 -16.80 31.76 18.24
C TYR A 218 -15.77 32.91 18.23
N GLN A 219 -16.21 34.18 18.15
CA GLN A 219 -15.30 35.34 18.14
C GLN A 219 -14.72 35.58 19.53
N GLU A 220 -15.56 35.54 20.56
CA GLU A 220 -15.15 35.62 21.97
C GLU A 220 -14.29 34.41 22.37
N GLN A 221 -14.66 33.20 21.91
CA GLN A 221 -13.85 32.00 22.13
C GLN A 221 -12.43 32.13 21.57
N ILE A 222 -12.29 32.64 20.34
CA ILE A 222 -10.98 32.89 19.74
C ILE A 222 -10.22 33.96 20.52
N LEU A 223 -10.89 35.04 20.95
CA LEU A 223 -10.25 36.08 21.76
C LEU A 223 -9.64 35.49 23.04
N ASN A 224 -10.39 34.65 23.76
CA ASN A 224 -9.94 34.01 24.99
C ASN A 224 -8.79 33.03 24.75
N LEU A 225 -8.85 32.24 23.68
CA LEU A 225 -7.74 31.37 23.27
C LEU A 225 -6.48 32.18 22.93
N VAL A 226 -6.61 33.28 22.17
CA VAL A 226 -5.49 34.14 21.81
C VAL A 226 -4.87 34.81 23.04
N LYS A 227 -5.69 35.30 23.98
CA LYS A 227 -5.20 35.88 25.24
C LYS A 227 -4.42 34.85 26.08
N THR A 228 -4.92 33.60 26.11
CA THR A 228 -4.28 32.50 26.86
C THR A 228 -2.97 32.04 26.22
N LEU A 229 -2.96 31.90 24.88
CA LEU A 229 -1.80 31.39 24.14
C LEU A 229 -0.71 32.46 23.95
N GLY A 230 -1.08 33.74 23.95
CA GLY A 230 -0.16 34.87 23.81
C GLY A 230 0.26 35.18 22.37
N SER A 231 1.41 35.81 22.17
CA SER A 231 1.88 36.21 20.82
C SER A 231 2.37 35.03 19.97
N GLY A 232 2.57 35.25 18.66
CA GLY A 232 3.12 34.25 17.74
C GLY A 232 2.08 33.32 17.12
N GLY A 233 0.82 33.75 17.06
CA GLY A 233 -0.32 32.94 16.61
C GLY A 233 -0.62 33.05 15.11
N LEU A 234 -1.00 31.91 14.51
CA LEU A 234 -1.58 31.85 13.17
C LEU A 234 -3.02 31.35 13.26
N ILE A 235 -3.99 32.13 12.80
CA ILE A 235 -5.40 31.75 12.76
C ILE A 235 -5.80 31.43 11.32
N PHE A 236 -6.29 30.22 11.11
CA PHE A 236 -6.74 29.69 9.84
C PHE A 236 -8.26 29.52 9.87
N VAL A 237 -8.96 30.33 9.08
CA VAL A 237 -10.42 30.24 8.90
C VAL A 237 -10.74 29.21 7.83
N SER A 238 -11.57 28.20 8.13
CA SER A 238 -11.93 27.16 7.16
C SER A 238 -12.50 27.75 5.86
N GLN A 239 -12.25 27.07 4.72
CA GLN A 239 -12.59 27.60 3.39
C GLN A 239 -14.08 27.85 3.20
N ASP A 240 -14.94 27.07 3.86
CA ASP A 240 -16.39 27.20 3.80
C ASP A 240 -16.91 28.45 4.52
N PHE A 241 -16.17 29.01 5.48
CA PHE A 241 -16.48 30.32 6.09
C PHE A 241 -15.98 31.50 5.24
N GLY A 242 -14.86 31.28 4.52
CA GLY A 242 -14.35 32.22 3.52
C GLY A 242 -13.68 33.49 4.09
N LEU A 243 -13.35 34.42 3.18
CA LEU A 243 -12.58 35.63 3.51
C LEU A 243 -13.39 36.67 4.30
N LYS A 244 -14.73 36.65 4.19
CA LYS A 244 -15.62 37.59 4.89
C LYS A 244 -15.50 37.41 6.40
N VAL A 245 -15.66 36.18 6.89
CA VAL A 245 -15.51 35.82 8.30
C VAL A 245 -14.10 36.15 8.82
N ALA A 246 -13.06 35.91 8.02
CA ALA A 246 -11.69 36.29 8.39
C ALA A 246 -11.51 37.81 8.61
N LYS A 247 -12.16 38.65 7.80
CA LYS A 247 -12.13 40.12 7.97
C LYS A 247 -12.91 40.55 9.21
N GLU A 248 -14.09 39.98 9.43
CA GLU A 248 -14.93 40.25 10.61
C GLU A 248 -14.19 39.90 11.89
N LEU A 249 -13.56 38.72 11.95
CA LEU A 249 -12.74 38.30 13.08
C LEU A 249 -11.57 39.25 13.35
N VAL A 250 -10.86 39.71 12.31
CA VAL A 250 -9.77 40.69 12.48
C VAL A 250 -10.29 41.98 13.09
N THR A 251 -11.41 42.51 12.60
CA THR A 251 -12.02 43.73 13.14
C THR A 251 -12.41 43.55 14.61
N TYR A 252 -13.00 42.40 14.95
CA TYR A 252 -13.40 42.08 16.32
C TYR A 252 -12.19 41.99 17.27
N LEU A 253 -11.12 41.30 16.86
CA LEU A 253 -9.91 41.15 17.65
C LEU A 253 -9.17 42.49 17.86
N ILE A 254 -9.14 43.37 16.85
CA ILE A 254 -8.58 44.73 16.98
C ILE A 254 -9.37 45.55 18.01
N LYS A 255 -10.71 45.53 17.93
CA LYS A 255 -11.58 46.23 18.88
C LYS A 255 -11.34 45.78 20.33
N ASN A 256 -10.98 44.52 20.52
CA ASN A 256 -10.71 43.93 21.83
C ASN A 256 -9.21 43.90 22.22
N GLY A 257 -8.39 44.78 21.62
CA GLY A 257 -7.02 45.05 22.06
C GLY A 257 -5.95 44.07 21.56
N VAL A 258 -6.27 43.15 20.65
CA VAL A 258 -5.29 42.21 20.08
C VAL A 258 -4.56 42.85 18.89
N LYS A 259 -3.22 42.81 18.89
CA LYS A 259 -2.40 43.24 17.75
C LYS A 259 -2.46 42.19 16.64
N VAL A 260 -3.43 42.31 15.74
CA VAL A 260 -3.68 41.31 14.69
C VAL A 260 -3.58 41.92 13.28
N SER A 261 -3.21 41.11 12.29
CA SER A 261 -3.26 41.51 10.88
C SER A 261 -3.85 40.44 9.97
N LEU A 262 -4.58 40.88 8.94
CA LEU A 262 -5.09 40.00 7.88
C LEU A 262 -3.97 39.63 6.91
N ALA A 263 -3.67 38.34 6.81
CA ALA A 263 -2.77 37.77 5.83
C ALA A 263 -3.50 37.51 4.51
N SER A 264 -3.40 38.47 3.59
CA SER A 264 -3.93 38.37 2.23
C SER A 264 -2.85 38.74 1.22
N SER A 265 -2.88 38.12 0.03
CA SER A 265 -2.00 38.48 -1.08
C SER A 265 -2.12 39.94 -1.52
N SER A 266 -3.24 40.60 -1.21
CA SER A 266 -3.49 42.01 -1.49
C SER A 266 -2.88 42.98 -0.47
N ARG A 267 -2.47 42.52 0.72
CA ARG A 267 -1.87 43.38 1.78
C ARG A 267 -0.35 43.18 1.83
N ARG A 268 0.39 44.28 2.07
CA ARG A 268 1.85 44.29 2.15
C ARG A 268 2.31 44.52 3.60
N GLY A 269 3.52 44.07 3.94
CA GLY A 269 4.18 44.43 5.21
C GLY A 269 3.73 43.63 6.45
N PHE A 270 2.77 42.71 6.34
CA PHE A 270 2.20 42.02 7.51
C PHE A 270 3.17 40.99 8.12
N ILE A 271 4.06 40.40 7.32
CA ILE A 271 5.05 39.44 7.79
C ILE A 271 6.18 40.15 8.52
N GLU A 272 6.65 41.28 7.99
CA GLU A 272 7.67 42.11 8.63
C GLU A 272 7.16 42.66 9.98
N LYS A 273 5.89 43.09 10.03
CA LYS A 273 5.23 43.50 11.28
C LYS A 273 5.10 42.34 12.28
N PHE A 274 4.78 41.13 11.81
CA PHE A 274 4.67 39.95 12.68
C PHE A 274 6.04 39.47 13.19
N SER A 275 7.05 39.44 12.32
CA SER A 275 8.43 39.07 12.64
C SER A 275 9.07 40.04 13.63
N SER A 276 8.81 41.35 13.49
CA SER A 276 9.31 42.38 14.41
C SER A 276 8.51 42.50 15.72
N GLY A 277 7.43 41.73 15.87
CA GLY A 277 6.57 41.77 17.06
C GLY A 277 5.61 42.97 17.14
N LYS A 278 5.47 43.76 16.07
CA LYS A 278 4.43 44.80 15.97
C LYS A 278 3.02 44.20 15.83
N VAL A 279 2.94 42.96 15.37
CA VAL A 279 1.72 42.15 15.27
C VAL A 279 1.96 40.83 16.01
N ASP A 280 1.00 40.44 16.83
CA ASP A 280 1.05 39.23 17.64
C ASP A 280 0.39 38.03 16.95
N VAL A 281 -0.61 38.29 16.09
CA VAL A 281 -1.40 37.23 15.43
C VAL A 281 -1.65 37.55 13.95
N LEU A 282 -1.55 36.54 13.09
CA LEU A 282 -1.97 36.64 11.68
C LEU A 282 -3.24 35.82 11.45
N VAL A 283 -4.22 36.40 10.75
CA VAL A 283 -5.47 35.72 10.35
C VAL A 283 -5.50 35.53 8.84
N GLY A 284 -5.78 34.33 8.37
CA GLY A 284 -5.98 34.04 6.95
C GLY A 284 -6.93 32.88 6.71
N VAL A 285 -7.31 32.68 5.45
CA VAL A 285 -8.14 31.53 5.06
C VAL A 285 -7.25 30.28 4.97
N ALA A 286 -7.76 29.16 5.49
CA ALA A 286 -7.18 27.82 5.44
C ALA A 286 -7.24 27.26 4.01
N SER A 287 -6.56 27.93 3.08
CA SER A 287 -6.39 27.45 1.72
C SER A 287 -4.98 26.91 1.56
N TYR A 288 -4.87 25.74 0.97
CA TYR A 288 -3.60 25.10 0.63
C TYR A 288 -2.62 26.00 -0.14
N TYR A 289 -3.11 26.96 -0.93
CA TYR A 289 -2.29 27.93 -1.67
C TYR A 289 -2.17 29.30 -0.97
N GLY A 290 -2.67 29.42 0.26
CA GLY A 290 -2.67 30.63 1.05
C GLY A 290 -1.26 31.09 1.43
N VAL A 291 -1.08 32.40 1.57
CA VAL A 291 0.24 33.02 1.81
C VAL A 291 0.85 32.61 3.15
N ILE A 292 0.04 32.48 4.21
CA ILE A 292 0.53 32.00 5.52
C ILE A 292 0.63 30.47 5.62
N VAL A 293 -0.06 29.72 4.75
CA VAL A 293 0.03 28.25 4.70
C VAL A 293 1.32 27.80 3.98
N ARG A 294 1.76 28.52 2.94
CA ARG A 294 2.97 28.19 2.16
C ARG A 294 4.15 29.14 2.35
N GLY A 295 3.90 30.43 2.52
CA GLY A 295 4.88 31.51 2.37
C GLY A 295 5.42 32.12 3.66
N LEU A 296 5.32 31.39 4.79
CA LEU A 296 5.85 31.82 6.08
C LEU A 296 6.89 30.81 6.59
N ASP A 297 8.09 31.30 6.90
CA ASP A 297 9.16 30.55 7.57
C ASP A 297 9.78 31.41 8.67
N LEU A 298 9.19 31.38 9.87
CA LEU A 298 9.63 32.13 11.04
C LEU A 298 9.60 31.21 12.29
N PRO A 299 10.53 30.23 12.37
CA PRO A 299 10.52 29.22 13.42
C PRO A 299 10.79 29.76 14.82
N ASP A 300 11.37 30.96 14.92
CA ASP A 300 11.63 31.71 16.16
C ASP A 300 10.40 32.50 16.65
N ARG A 301 9.44 32.81 15.77
CA ARG A 301 8.26 33.64 16.09
C ARG A 301 6.96 32.85 16.16
N VAL A 302 6.73 31.90 15.26
CA VAL A 302 5.46 31.17 15.16
C VAL A 302 5.39 30.11 16.25
N ARG A 303 4.41 30.20 17.16
CA ARG A 303 4.26 29.30 18.31
C ARG A 303 3.10 28.31 18.14
N TYR A 304 1.96 28.80 17.64
CA TYR A 304 0.75 28.00 17.56
C TYR A 304 -0.11 28.31 16.33
N ALA A 305 -0.95 27.35 15.95
CA ALA A 305 -1.94 27.47 14.90
C ALA A 305 -3.34 27.22 15.49
N LEU A 306 -4.29 28.10 15.20
CA LEU A 306 -5.71 27.95 15.52
C LEU A 306 -6.49 27.73 14.24
N PHE A 307 -7.32 26.70 14.19
CA PHE A 307 -8.23 26.45 13.08
C PHE A 307 -9.65 26.79 13.50
N LEU A 308 -10.22 27.86 12.94
CA LEU A 308 -11.64 28.15 13.08
C LEU A 308 -12.41 27.26 12.08
N GLY A 309 -12.98 26.18 12.61
CA GLY A 309 -13.60 25.11 11.85
C GLY A 309 -12.61 24.07 11.33
N VAL A 310 -13.09 22.84 11.15
CA VAL A 310 -12.30 21.73 10.62
C VAL A 310 -11.99 21.98 9.13
N PRO A 311 -10.72 22.03 8.68
CA PRO A 311 -10.39 22.22 7.27
C PRO A 311 -11.04 21.16 6.37
N LYS A 312 -11.84 21.57 5.39
CA LYS A 312 -12.64 20.67 4.56
C LYS A 312 -12.98 21.24 3.19
N PHE A 313 -13.22 20.33 2.24
CA PHE A 313 -13.84 20.59 0.95
C PHE A 313 -15.33 20.26 1.00
N GLN A 314 -16.13 21.03 0.27
CA GLN A 314 -17.56 20.78 0.09
C GLN A 314 -17.86 20.62 -1.40
N LEU A 315 -18.63 19.59 -1.74
CA LEU A 315 -19.14 19.34 -3.09
C LEU A 315 -20.63 19.03 -2.98
N ALA A 316 -21.47 19.71 -3.76
CA ALA A 316 -22.91 19.44 -3.78
C ALA A 316 -23.19 17.96 -4.12
N LEU A 317 -24.17 17.36 -3.46
CA LEU A 317 -24.46 15.92 -3.53
C LEU A 317 -24.70 15.46 -4.97
N ASP A 318 -25.49 16.22 -5.73
CA ASP A 318 -25.78 16.01 -7.15
C ASP A 318 -24.50 15.86 -8.00
N LYS A 319 -23.51 16.75 -7.81
CA LYS A 319 -22.22 16.72 -8.50
C LYS A 319 -21.34 15.59 -7.99
N GLY A 320 -21.46 15.28 -6.70
CA GLY A 320 -20.77 14.17 -6.04
C GLY A 320 -21.19 12.80 -6.58
N LEU A 321 -22.46 12.65 -6.92
CA LEU A 321 -23.04 11.45 -7.51
C LEU A 321 -22.64 11.24 -8.99
N ASN A 322 -21.91 12.15 -9.63
CA ASN A 322 -21.28 11.90 -10.93
C ASN A 322 -20.03 10.99 -10.83
N ASN A 323 -20.05 10.04 -9.90
CA ASN A 323 -18.99 9.08 -9.65
C ASN A 323 -19.59 7.73 -9.21
N PRO A 324 -19.34 6.62 -9.92
CA PRO A 324 -19.92 5.31 -9.60
C PRO A 324 -19.61 4.80 -8.19
N LEU A 325 -18.42 5.10 -7.65
CA LEU A 325 -18.06 4.69 -6.28
C LEU A 325 -18.79 5.52 -5.23
N LYS A 326 -19.11 6.79 -5.50
CA LYS A 326 -19.91 7.63 -4.61
C LYS A 326 -21.38 7.24 -4.64
N ILE A 327 -21.91 6.89 -5.82
CA ILE A 327 -23.22 6.25 -5.96
C ILE A 327 -23.29 4.97 -5.12
N LEU A 328 -22.34 4.05 -5.31
CA LEU A 328 -22.29 2.80 -4.55
C LEU A 328 -22.19 3.04 -3.04
N SER A 329 -21.39 4.03 -2.63
CA SER A 329 -21.28 4.43 -1.22
C SER A 329 -22.63 4.90 -0.67
N MET A 330 -23.36 5.71 -1.42
CA MET A 330 -24.70 6.18 -1.04
C MET A 330 -25.74 5.06 -1.01
N LEU A 331 -25.68 4.10 -1.93
CA LEU A 331 -26.54 2.92 -1.88
C LEU A 331 -26.30 2.11 -0.61
N PHE A 332 -25.04 1.90 -0.20
CA PHE A 332 -24.77 1.25 1.09
C PHE A 332 -25.33 2.03 2.28
N VAL A 333 -25.30 3.36 2.24
CA VAL A 333 -25.93 4.19 3.28
C VAL A 333 -27.44 3.99 3.30
N LEU A 334 -28.09 4.06 2.13
CA LEU A 334 -29.53 3.87 2.03
C LEU A 334 -29.95 2.47 2.47
N ASN A 335 -29.18 1.44 2.12
CA ASN A 335 -29.47 0.04 2.47
C ASN A 335 -29.59 -0.20 3.98
N ASP A 336 -28.85 0.58 4.77
CA ASP A 336 -28.88 0.52 6.23
C ASP A 336 -30.05 1.33 6.83
N ILE A 337 -30.78 2.10 6.02
CA ILE A 337 -31.78 3.10 6.43
C ILE A 337 -33.19 2.78 5.93
N VAL A 338 -33.32 2.29 4.70
CA VAL A 338 -34.60 2.01 4.05
C VAL A 338 -35.06 0.58 4.34
N ASP A 339 -36.37 0.37 4.34
CA ASP A 339 -37.04 -0.90 4.65
C ASP A 339 -38.03 -1.29 3.54
N GLY A 340 -38.54 -2.52 3.57
CA GLY A 340 -39.51 -3.03 2.60
C GLY A 340 -38.98 -3.07 1.16
N GLU A 341 -39.83 -2.73 0.19
CA GLU A 341 -39.51 -2.75 -1.25
C GLU A 341 -38.29 -1.89 -1.62
N ASP A 342 -38.09 -0.77 -0.95
CA ASP A 342 -36.93 0.09 -1.19
C ASP A 342 -35.62 -0.61 -0.81
N LYS A 343 -35.63 -1.45 0.23
CA LYS A 343 -34.46 -2.21 0.66
C LYS A 343 -34.08 -3.28 -0.34
N GLU A 344 -35.07 -3.96 -0.89
CA GLU A 344 -34.87 -4.95 -1.95
C GLU A 344 -34.31 -4.29 -3.21
N LYS A 345 -34.88 -3.16 -3.61
CA LYS A 345 -34.43 -2.38 -4.77
C LYS A 345 -33.01 -1.83 -4.59
N VAL A 346 -32.69 -1.26 -3.43
CA VAL A 346 -31.34 -0.79 -3.11
C VAL A 346 -30.34 -1.95 -3.09
N SER A 347 -30.70 -3.09 -2.51
CA SER A 347 -29.87 -4.30 -2.51
C SER A 347 -29.60 -4.80 -3.93
N GLU A 348 -30.61 -4.77 -4.80
CA GLU A 348 -30.48 -5.11 -6.22
C GLU A 348 -29.51 -4.15 -6.94
N TYR A 349 -29.67 -2.85 -6.75
CA TYR A 349 -28.76 -1.84 -7.30
C TYR A 349 -27.33 -2.02 -6.82
N ILE A 350 -27.11 -2.30 -5.53
CA ILE A 350 -25.78 -2.61 -4.98
C ILE A 350 -25.19 -3.81 -5.70
N ASN A 351 -25.94 -4.90 -5.83
CA ASN A 351 -25.46 -6.13 -6.46
C ASN A 351 -25.13 -5.94 -7.95
N LYS A 352 -25.98 -5.25 -8.70
CA LYS A 352 -25.75 -4.92 -10.12
C LYS A 352 -24.54 -4.00 -10.28
N LEU A 353 -24.52 -2.88 -9.54
CA LEU A 353 -23.46 -1.89 -9.65
C LEU A 353 -22.09 -2.46 -9.21
N ARG A 354 -22.06 -3.28 -8.16
CA ARG A 354 -20.84 -3.97 -7.73
C ARG A 354 -20.29 -4.88 -8.84
N LYS A 355 -21.13 -5.71 -9.47
CA LYS A 355 -20.74 -6.56 -10.60
C LYS A 355 -20.24 -5.75 -11.79
N ILE A 356 -20.85 -4.60 -12.07
CA ILE A 356 -20.38 -3.68 -13.12
C ILE A 356 -19.00 -3.14 -12.76
N ILE A 357 -18.83 -2.56 -11.57
CA ILE A 357 -17.56 -1.98 -11.12
C ILE A 357 -16.44 -3.00 -11.09
N GLU A 358 -16.71 -4.24 -10.68
CA GLU A 358 -15.74 -5.35 -10.69
C GLU A 358 -15.29 -5.75 -12.11
N LYS A 359 -16.16 -5.57 -13.11
CA LYS A 359 -15.85 -5.86 -14.52
C LYS A 359 -15.25 -4.67 -15.28
N LEU A 360 -15.50 -3.44 -14.83
CA LEU A 360 -14.97 -2.23 -15.47
C LEU A 360 -13.45 -2.17 -15.33
N SER A 361 -12.77 -2.01 -16.45
CA SER A 361 -11.37 -1.58 -16.43
C SER A 361 -11.26 -0.17 -15.84
N TYR A 362 -10.07 0.18 -15.33
CA TYR A 362 -9.78 1.54 -14.86
C TYR A 362 -10.10 2.62 -15.91
N ARG A 363 -10.09 2.26 -17.19
CA ARG A 363 -10.35 3.16 -18.32
C ARG A 363 -11.81 3.46 -18.48
N GLU A 364 -12.61 2.43 -18.56
CA GLU A 364 -14.06 2.54 -18.70
C GLU A 364 -14.61 3.27 -17.49
N TYR A 365 -14.09 3.00 -16.29
CA TYR A 365 -14.42 3.76 -15.09
C TYR A 365 -14.11 5.25 -15.23
N ARG A 366 -12.92 5.63 -15.72
CA ARG A 366 -12.55 7.05 -15.88
C ARG A 366 -13.35 7.75 -16.98
N LEU A 367 -13.69 7.04 -18.05
CA LEU A 367 -14.54 7.53 -19.13
C LEU A 367 -15.97 7.76 -18.62
N LEU A 368 -16.55 6.81 -17.90
CA LEU A 368 -17.86 6.92 -17.26
C LEU A 368 -17.93 8.11 -16.30
N VAL A 369 -16.91 8.31 -15.45
CA VAL A 369 -16.86 9.49 -14.55
C VAL A 369 -16.83 10.80 -15.33
N LYS A 370 -16.13 10.85 -16.47
CA LYS A 370 -16.09 12.04 -17.32
C LYS A 370 -17.46 12.26 -17.99
N ALA A 371 -18.02 11.20 -18.57
CA ALA A 371 -19.32 11.22 -19.24
C ALA A 371 -20.46 11.67 -18.30
N LEU A 372 -20.49 11.20 -17.05
CA LEU A 372 -21.47 11.65 -16.06
C LEU A 372 -21.29 13.12 -15.63
N ARG A 373 -20.10 13.71 -15.79
CA ARG A 373 -19.84 15.10 -15.40
C ARG A 373 -20.10 16.10 -16.51
N GLU A 374 -19.76 15.72 -17.73
CA GLU A 374 -19.84 16.56 -18.93
C GLU A 374 -21.06 16.19 -19.80
N ASP A 375 -21.91 15.29 -19.30
CA ASP A 375 -23.09 14.73 -19.98
C ASP A 375 -22.83 14.23 -21.41
N ILE A 376 -21.74 13.48 -21.55
CA ILE A 376 -21.31 12.91 -22.84
C ILE A 376 -22.02 11.57 -23.05
N VAL A 377 -22.67 11.39 -24.20
CA VAL A 377 -23.25 10.12 -24.64
C VAL A 377 -22.12 9.16 -25.05
N LEU A 378 -22.19 7.92 -24.57
CA LEU A 378 -21.24 6.86 -24.90
C LEU A 378 -21.86 5.88 -25.91
N GLU A 379 -21.08 4.88 -26.35
CA GLU A 379 -21.56 3.82 -27.24
C GLU A 379 -21.57 2.44 -26.55
N GLY A 380 -22.50 1.58 -26.97
CA GLY A 380 -22.55 0.17 -26.57
C GLY A 380 -22.81 -0.07 -25.08
N PHE A 381 -22.02 -0.97 -24.46
CA PHE A 381 -22.19 -1.36 -23.05
C PHE A 381 -22.03 -0.18 -22.08
N LEU A 382 -21.12 0.76 -22.36
CA LEU A 382 -20.84 1.86 -21.44
C LEU A 382 -21.98 2.88 -21.38
N GLU A 383 -22.74 3.06 -22.46
CA GLU A 383 -23.93 3.91 -22.42
C GLU A 383 -25.04 3.28 -21.58
N LYS A 384 -25.26 1.97 -21.72
CA LYS A 384 -26.20 1.23 -20.85
C LYS A 384 -25.82 1.38 -19.38
N VAL A 385 -24.52 1.32 -19.06
CA VAL A 385 -24.01 1.56 -17.70
C VAL A 385 -24.21 3.02 -17.28
N ARG A 386 -23.95 4.00 -18.16
CA ARG A 386 -24.16 5.42 -17.86
C ARG A 386 -25.63 5.72 -17.54
N GLN A 387 -26.56 5.23 -18.36
CA GLN A 387 -28.01 5.36 -18.14
C GLN A 387 -28.43 4.73 -16.81
N PHE A 388 -27.97 3.52 -16.52
CA PHE A 388 -28.22 2.87 -15.24
C PHE A 388 -27.68 3.68 -14.04
N LEU A 389 -26.51 4.32 -14.19
CA LEU A 389 -25.95 5.19 -13.15
C LEU A 389 -26.75 6.48 -12.96
N VAL A 390 -27.31 7.04 -14.05
CA VAL A 390 -28.21 8.20 -13.99
C VAL A 390 -29.52 7.83 -13.30
N GLU A 391 -30.13 6.70 -13.65
CA GLU A 391 -31.32 6.15 -12.98
C GLU A 391 -31.08 6.00 -11.47
N ILE A 392 -29.98 5.35 -11.07
CA ILE A 392 -29.65 5.20 -9.65
C ILE A 392 -29.43 6.56 -9.00
N LYS A 393 -28.76 7.51 -9.67
CA LYS A 393 -28.52 8.85 -9.14
C LYS A 393 -29.85 9.56 -8.86
N GLU A 394 -30.79 9.51 -9.79
CA GLU A 394 -32.13 10.10 -9.64
C GLU A 394 -32.90 9.43 -8.51
N TYR A 395 -32.85 8.10 -8.41
CA TYR A 395 -33.45 7.36 -7.31
C TYR A 395 -32.86 7.74 -5.94
N ILE A 396 -31.53 7.88 -5.84
CA ILE A 396 -30.88 8.34 -4.60
C ILE A 396 -31.37 9.75 -4.24
N LEU A 397 -31.41 10.67 -5.21
CA LEU A 397 -31.85 12.05 -4.97
C LEU A 397 -33.32 12.12 -4.54
N SER A 398 -34.20 11.28 -5.10
CA SER A 398 -35.62 11.23 -4.72
C SER A 398 -35.86 10.61 -3.35
N LYS A 399 -35.03 9.67 -2.90
CA LYS A 399 -35.12 9.15 -1.52
C LYS A 399 -34.54 10.13 -0.51
N VAL A 400 -33.46 10.81 -0.86
CA VAL A 400 -32.80 11.77 0.03
C VAL A 400 -33.61 13.08 0.17
N SER A 401 -34.54 13.38 -0.73
CA SER A 401 -35.47 14.51 -0.56
C SER A 401 -36.54 14.27 0.51
N ILE A 402 -36.78 13.02 0.93
CA ILE A 402 -37.71 12.67 2.01
C ILE A 402 -37.08 13.02 3.36
N GLU A 403 -37.71 13.90 4.14
CA GLU A 403 -37.13 14.47 5.37
C GLU A 403 -36.63 13.44 6.39
N ASN A 404 -37.39 12.36 6.63
CA ASN A 404 -36.99 11.29 7.54
C ASN A 404 -35.72 10.54 7.07
N ILE A 405 -35.62 10.27 5.76
CA ILE A 405 -34.45 9.61 5.17
C ILE A 405 -33.28 10.59 5.16
N ARG A 406 -33.52 11.85 4.77
CA ARG A 406 -32.54 12.94 4.78
C ARG A 406 -31.88 13.07 6.15
N ARG A 407 -32.66 13.02 7.23
CA ARG A 407 -32.14 13.06 8.61
C ARG A 407 -31.24 11.87 8.93
N LYS A 408 -31.68 10.63 8.64
CA LYS A 408 -30.89 9.41 8.90
C LYS A 408 -29.63 9.33 8.03
N VAL A 409 -29.72 9.74 6.77
CA VAL A 409 -28.61 9.75 5.80
C VAL A 409 -27.51 10.70 6.26
N LYS A 410 -27.88 11.84 6.88
CA LYS A 410 -26.90 12.73 7.50
C LYS A 410 -26.07 11.97 8.53
N GLU A 411 -26.65 11.13 9.38
CA GLU A 411 -25.95 10.41 10.47
C GLU A 411 -24.93 9.36 10.00
N SER A 412 -24.87 9.06 8.70
CA SER A 412 -23.99 8.03 8.14
C SER A 412 -22.49 8.30 8.34
N ARG A 413 -21.74 7.23 8.62
CA ARG A 413 -20.26 7.23 8.68
C ARG A 413 -19.58 6.79 7.38
N ILE A 414 -20.33 6.30 6.39
CA ILE A 414 -19.77 5.83 5.10
C ILE A 414 -19.48 7.03 4.19
N LEU A 415 -20.40 7.99 4.14
CA LEU A 415 -20.25 9.24 3.41
C LEU A 415 -20.65 10.42 4.28
N LEU A 416 -19.74 11.36 4.48
CA LEU A 416 -19.99 12.54 5.31
C LEU A 416 -20.84 13.53 4.52
N LEU A 417 -22.04 13.80 5.03
CA LEU A 417 -22.99 14.73 4.45
C LEU A 417 -23.30 15.87 5.41
N ARG A 418 -23.33 17.08 4.86
CA ARG A 418 -23.70 18.31 5.56
C ARG A 418 -24.80 19.02 4.78
N GLU A 419 -25.70 19.62 5.54
CA GLU A 419 -26.78 20.45 5.01
C GLU A 419 -26.42 21.92 5.17
N VAL A 420 -26.59 22.68 4.08
CA VAL A 420 -26.43 24.14 4.07
C VAL A 420 -27.62 24.72 3.32
N GLY A 421 -28.52 25.38 4.06
CA GLY A 421 -29.85 25.72 3.54
C GLY A 421 -30.62 24.45 3.16
N ASN A 422 -31.23 24.44 1.97
CA ASN A 422 -31.99 23.28 1.47
C ASN A 422 -31.14 22.27 0.69
N ASN A 423 -29.81 22.44 0.62
CA ASN A 423 -28.93 21.60 -0.19
C ASN A 423 -28.01 20.71 0.66
N LEU A 424 -27.78 19.49 0.19
CA LEU A 424 -26.82 18.57 0.78
C LEU A 424 -25.48 18.62 0.05
N TYR A 425 -24.41 18.58 0.84
CA TYR A 425 -23.03 18.59 0.38
C TYR A 425 -22.30 17.37 0.91
N ILE A 426 -21.56 16.70 0.03
CA ILE A 426 -20.52 15.75 0.42
C ILE A 426 -19.35 16.55 0.97
N VAL A 427 -18.99 16.28 2.22
CA VAL A 427 -17.86 16.89 2.90
C VAL A 427 -16.67 15.95 2.86
N THR A 428 -15.49 16.46 2.54
CA THR A 428 -14.24 15.70 2.61
C THR A 428 -13.20 16.51 3.39
N PRO A 429 -12.57 15.96 4.42
CA PRO A 429 -11.51 16.66 5.15
C PRO A 429 -10.36 17.12 4.24
N ASP A 430 -9.86 18.34 4.46
CA ASP A 430 -8.71 18.90 3.75
C ASP A 430 -7.42 18.67 4.56
N ILE A 431 -6.97 17.41 4.50
CA ILE A 431 -5.82 16.90 5.24
C ILE A 431 -4.56 17.74 4.96
N MET A 432 -4.28 18.07 3.69
CA MET A 432 -3.02 18.73 3.33
C MET A 432 -2.96 20.17 3.82
N THR A 433 -4.09 20.90 3.75
CA THR A 433 -4.14 22.23 4.34
C THR A 433 -3.86 22.18 5.83
N TYR A 434 -4.48 21.25 6.56
CA TYR A 434 -4.23 21.10 8.00
C TYR A 434 -2.76 20.82 8.29
N ILE A 435 -2.16 19.82 7.63
CA ILE A 435 -0.76 19.45 7.88
C ILE A 435 0.20 20.59 7.55
N GLN A 436 0.01 21.28 6.42
CA GLN A 436 0.89 22.39 6.03
C GLN A 436 0.76 23.59 6.96
N ALA A 437 -0.46 23.92 7.37
CA ALA A 437 -0.75 25.06 8.22
C ALA A 437 -0.25 24.82 9.65
N SER A 438 -0.57 23.67 10.24
CA SER A 438 -0.06 23.28 11.55
C SER A 438 1.45 23.13 11.53
N GLY A 439 2.02 22.50 10.49
CA GLY A 439 3.48 22.35 10.30
C GLY A 439 4.26 23.67 10.30
N ARG A 440 3.63 24.84 10.15
CA ARG A 440 4.31 26.13 10.32
C ARG A 440 4.76 26.41 11.75
N THR A 441 4.19 25.71 12.73
CA THR A 441 4.51 25.87 14.15
C THR A 441 5.66 24.96 14.63
N SER A 442 6.19 24.08 13.78
CA SER A 442 7.27 23.15 14.13
C SER A 442 8.21 23.01 12.94
N ARG A 443 9.50 23.32 13.12
CA ARG A 443 10.52 23.24 12.07
C ARG A 443 11.75 22.51 12.56
N MET A 444 12.47 21.89 11.63
CA MET A 444 13.74 21.24 11.93
C MET A 444 14.81 22.28 12.23
N PHE A 445 15.55 22.07 13.31
CA PHE A 445 16.66 22.91 13.75
C PHE A 445 17.77 22.05 14.39
N ALA A 446 18.88 22.66 14.80
CA ALA A 446 20.11 21.97 15.21
C ALA A 446 19.92 20.78 16.21
N ASN A 447 19.00 20.90 17.17
CA ASN A 447 18.72 19.86 18.17
C ASN A 447 17.49 18.98 17.83
N GLY A 448 16.99 19.02 16.59
CA GLY A 448 15.79 18.29 16.16
C GLY A 448 14.62 19.22 15.82
N MET A 449 13.39 18.69 15.86
CA MET A 449 12.17 19.42 15.52
C MET A 449 11.71 20.31 16.69
N THR A 450 11.50 21.60 16.43
CA THR A 450 10.93 22.52 17.42
C THR A 450 9.50 22.14 17.77
N LYS A 451 9.15 22.25 19.04
CA LYS A 451 7.79 22.04 19.52
C LYS A 451 6.86 23.11 18.98
N GLY A 452 5.65 22.71 18.64
CA GLY A 452 4.56 23.57 18.22
C GLY A 452 3.22 23.15 18.79
N LEU A 453 2.23 24.03 18.70
CA LEU A 453 0.86 23.76 19.11
C LEU A 453 -0.10 23.94 17.93
N SER A 454 -1.11 23.08 17.83
CA SER A 454 -2.20 23.23 16.89
C SER A 454 -3.51 22.97 17.62
N VAL A 455 -4.46 23.90 17.55
CA VAL A 455 -5.79 23.76 18.17
C VAL A 455 -6.86 23.84 17.09
N ILE A 456 -7.70 22.81 17.00
CA ILE A 456 -8.86 22.78 16.10
C ILE A 456 -10.10 23.18 16.89
N ILE A 457 -10.79 24.23 16.43
CA ILE A 457 -12.13 24.58 16.91
C ILE A 457 -13.12 23.77 16.07
N VAL A 458 -13.70 22.75 16.68
CA VAL A 458 -14.50 21.72 16.01
C VAL A 458 -15.91 22.23 15.78
N ASP A 459 -16.26 22.45 14.51
CA ASP A 459 -17.59 22.88 14.09
C ASP A 459 -18.48 21.71 13.62
N ASP A 460 -17.88 20.58 13.24
CA ASP A 460 -18.57 19.32 12.95
C ASP A 460 -17.73 18.14 13.47
N ARG A 461 -18.25 17.47 14.51
CA ARG A 461 -17.58 16.35 15.19
C ARG A 461 -17.23 15.20 14.24
N ARG A 462 -18.07 14.89 13.26
CA ARG A 462 -17.87 13.73 12.37
C ARG A 462 -16.81 14.01 11.33
N VAL A 463 -16.77 15.25 10.82
CA VAL A 463 -15.70 15.67 9.90
C VAL A 463 -14.37 15.73 10.64
N PHE A 464 -14.36 16.15 11.90
CA PHE A 464 -13.19 16.11 12.78
C PHE A 464 -12.69 14.68 13.02
N GLU A 465 -13.57 13.75 13.38
CA GLU A 465 -13.20 12.33 13.57
C GLU A 465 -12.66 11.70 12.28
N ALA A 466 -13.27 12.03 11.13
CA ALA A 466 -12.79 11.58 9.83
C ALA A 466 -11.44 12.21 9.46
N LEU A 467 -11.22 13.49 9.76
CA LEU A 467 -9.93 14.15 9.62
C LEU A 467 -8.88 13.43 10.46
N CYS A 468 -9.15 13.18 11.75
CA CYS A 468 -8.23 12.49 12.65
C CYS A 468 -7.90 11.08 12.15
N LYS A 469 -8.92 10.30 11.78
CA LYS A 469 -8.74 8.96 11.20
C LYS A 469 -7.96 8.97 9.90
N GLN A 470 -8.06 10.04 9.11
CA GLN A 470 -7.27 10.17 7.89
C GLN A 470 -5.84 10.64 8.17
N LEU A 471 -5.63 11.50 9.18
CA LEU A 471 -4.32 12.01 9.57
C LEU A 471 -3.40 10.92 10.10
N THR A 472 -3.93 9.86 10.72
CA THR A 472 -3.12 8.68 11.12
C THR A 472 -2.46 7.95 9.95
N TYR A 473 -2.86 8.21 8.69
CA TYR A 473 -2.16 7.70 7.50
C TYR A 473 -0.98 8.57 7.04
N TYR A 474 -0.87 9.80 7.56
CA TYR A 474 0.11 10.81 7.13
C TYR A 474 1.02 11.28 8.25
N ILE A 475 0.63 11.07 9.51
CA ILE A 475 1.36 11.47 10.71
C ILE A 475 1.36 10.26 11.62
N ASP A 476 2.56 9.79 11.94
CA ASP A 476 2.77 8.70 12.86
C ASP A 476 2.34 9.09 14.28
N ASP A 477 1.66 8.16 14.97
CA ASP A 477 1.11 8.33 16.32
C ASP A 477 0.27 9.62 16.53
N PHE A 478 -0.41 10.05 15.47
CA PHE A 478 -1.32 11.19 15.53
C PHE A 478 -2.37 10.99 16.63
N SER A 479 -2.27 11.83 17.66
CA SER A 479 -3.22 11.87 18.75
C SER A 479 -3.67 13.31 18.97
N VAL A 480 -4.99 13.47 19.05
CA VAL A 480 -5.61 14.75 19.37
C VAL A 480 -6.31 14.60 20.69
N LYS A 481 -6.00 15.49 21.63
CA LYS A 481 -6.61 15.52 22.97
C LYS A 481 -7.49 16.75 23.12
N HIS A 482 -8.49 16.67 23.98
CA HIS A 482 -9.26 17.86 24.33
C HIS A 482 -8.35 18.84 25.08
N ILE A 483 -8.52 20.15 24.86
CA ILE A 483 -7.63 21.17 25.45
C ILE A 483 -7.59 21.12 26.99
N ASN A 484 -8.68 20.67 27.63
CA ASN A 484 -8.77 20.53 29.10
C ASN A 484 -8.07 19.28 29.65
N GLU A 485 -7.66 18.33 28.81
CA GLU A 485 -6.99 17.08 29.24
C GLU A 485 -5.46 17.24 29.34
N VAL A 486 -4.94 18.44 29.07
CA VAL A 486 -3.50 18.70 28.99
C VAL A 486 -3.12 19.95 29.77
N ASP A 487 -1.90 19.94 30.32
CA ASP A 487 -1.30 21.14 30.92
C ASP A 487 -0.80 22.07 29.81
N LEU A 488 -1.64 23.03 29.42
CA LEU A 488 -1.34 24.00 28.38
C LEU A 488 -0.14 24.90 28.75
N ASN A 489 0.01 25.24 30.04
CA ASN A 489 1.10 26.09 30.52
C ASN A 489 2.45 25.39 30.37
N LYS A 490 2.53 24.10 30.67
CA LYS A 490 3.74 23.30 30.44
C LYS A 490 4.10 23.24 28.96
N ILE A 491 3.12 22.97 28.09
CA ILE A 491 3.34 22.92 26.63
C ILE A 491 3.88 24.25 26.11
N LEU A 492 3.26 25.38 26.50
CA LEU A 492 3.69 26.71 26.08
C LEU A 492 5.11 27.04 26.57
N LYS A 493 5.45 26.71 27.82
CA LYS A 493 6.82 26.89 28.35
C LYS A 493 7.86 26.12 27.54
N GLU A 494 7.54 24.90 27.11
CA GLU A 494 8.44 24.11 26.26
C GLU A 494 8.60 24.72 24.86
N ILE A 495 7.50 25.19 24.25
CA ILE A 495 7.54 25.90 22.96
C ILE A 495 8.39 27.18 23.07
N ASP A 496 8.21 27.96 24.14
CA ASP A 496 8.93 29.22 24.36
C ASP A 496 10.43 29.00 24.54
N ARG A 497 10.83 27.96 25.27
CA ARG A 497 12.23 27.55 25.38
C ARG A 497 12.83 27.26 24.00
N ASP A 498 12.12 26.52 23.16
CA ASP A 498 12.56 26.25 21.79
C ASP A 498 12.68 27.53 20.96
N ARG A 499 11.74 28.48 21.08
CA ARG A 499 11.81 29.76 20.36
C ARG A 499 12.98 30.61 20.79
N VAL A 500 13.24 30.72 22.09
CA VAL A 500 14.40 31.45 22.64
C VAL A 500 15.71 30.80 22.18
N TYR A 501 15.78 29.48 22.18
CA TYR A 501 16.95 28.74 21.72
C TYR A 501 17.20 28.94 20.22
N VAL A 502 16.17 28.78 19.38
CA VAL A 502 16.26 29.02 17.93
C VAL A 502 16.66 30.46 17.65
N LYS A 503 16.07 31.44 18.35
CA LYS A 503 16.43 32.85 18.23
C LYS A 503 17.88 33.10 18.59
N SER A 504 18.38 32.49 19.68
CA SER A 504 19.78 32.63 20.11
C SER A 504 20.76 32.05 19.09
N ILE A 505 20.41 30.97 18.41
CA ILE A 505 21.22 30.41 17.32
C ILE A 505 21.17 31.30 16.08
N LEU A 506 19.99 31.79 15.69
CA LEU A 506 19.85 32.72 14.56
C LEU A 506 20.61 34.04 14.81
N GLU A 507 20.71 34.48 16.07
CA GLU A 507 21.51 35.64 16.48
C GLU A 507 23.01 35.32 16.66
N GLY A 508 23.44 34.07 16.43
CA GLY A 508 24.84 33.65 16.53
C GLY A 508 25.39 33.52 17.96
N LYS A 509 24.54 33.58 18.99
CA LYS A 509 24.94 33.51 20.40
C LYS A 509 25.30 32.10 20.88
N ILE A 510 24.79 31.07 20.18
CA ILE A 510 25.02 29.65 20.51
C ILE A 510 25.47 28.91 19.25
N ARG A 511 26.50 28.08 19.35
CA ARG A 511 26.96 27.21 18.26
C ARG A 511 26.06 25.98 18.16
N ALA A 512 25.50 25.74 16.98
CA ALA A 512 24.63 24.60 16.72
C ALA A 512 25.40 23.27 16.74
N THR A 513 25.08 22.36 17.66
CA THR A 513 25.42 20.94 17.56
C THR A 513 24.32 20.20 16.81
N TYR A 514 24.59 19.70 15.61
CA TYR A 514 23.63 18.93 14.82
C TYR A 514 23.64 17.47 15.30
N LYS A 515 22.56 17.03 15.97
CA LYS A 515 22.26 15.59 16.07
C LYS A 515 21.49 15.19 14.83
N ASP A 516 22.00 14.25 14.04
CA ASP A 516 21.26 13.72 12.90
C ASP A 516 20.09 12.89 13.43
N PRO A 517 18.82 13.33 13.28
CA PRO A 517 17.69 12.66 13.90
C PRO A 517 17.26 11.42 13.10
N VAL A 518 17.68 11.30 11.83
CA VAL A 518 17.20 10.29 10.89
C VAL A 518 18.39 9.57 10.27
N ILE A 519 18.39 8.24 10.32
CA ILE A 519 19.42 7.40 9.68
C ILE A 519 18.98 7.02 8.27
N SER A 520 19.85 7.22 7.28
CA SER A 520 19.62 6.73 5.93
C SER A 520 19.78 5.20 5.86
N ALA A 521 18.78 4.49 5.33
CA ALA A 521 18.79 3.03 5.28
C ALA A 521 18.28 2.45 3.95
N LEU A 522 18.83 1.32 3.54
CA LEU A 522 18.37 0.53 2.39
C LEU A 522 17.71 -0.75 2.87
N MET A 523 16.42 -0.94 2.60
CA MET A 523 15.72 -2.18 2.88
C MET A 523 15.59 -3.01 1.60
N ILE A 524 16.06 -4.26 1.63
CA ILE A 524 16.06 -5.15 0.46
C ILE A 524 15.12 -6.32 0.73
N VAL A 525 14.15 -6.52 -0.15
CA VAL A 525 13.20 -7.64 -0.09
C VAL A 525 13.22 -8.46 -1.38
N GLU A 526 12.62 -9.65 -1.38
CA GLU A 526 12.65 -10.54 -2.54
C GLU A 526 11.68 -10.13 -3.66
N SER A 527 10.51 -9.57 -3.32
CA SER A 527 9.44 -9.31 -4.29
C SER A 527 9.02 -7.83 -4.43
N PRO A 528 8.71 -7.35 -5.65
CA PRO A 528 8.26 -5.97 -5.87
C PRO A 528 6.94 -5.63 -5.16
N THR A 529 6.05 -6.61 -5.01
CA THR A 529 4.78 -6.43 -4.29
C THR A 529 5.05 -6.14 -2.83
N LYS A 530 5.90 -6.96 -2.18
CA LYS A 530 6.29 -6.77 -0.77
C LYS A 530 6.91 -5.39 -0.57
N ALA A 531 7.86 -4.99 -1.41
CA ALA A 531 8.49 -3.67 -1.34
C ALA A 531 7.46 -2.53 -1.38
N LYS A 532 6.52 -2.61 -2.33
CA LYS A 532 5.47 -1.60 -2.50
C LYS A 532 4.46 -1.60 -1.34
N THR A 533 4.10 -2.76 -0.82
CA THR A 533 3.18 -2.90 0.32
C THR A 533 3.79 -2.33 1.58
N ILE A 534 5.03 -2.70 1.93
CA ILE A 534 5.75 -2.17 3.10
C ILE A 534 5.85 -0.66 3.01
N ALA A 535 6.32 -0.14 1.88
CA ALA A 535 6.47 1.30 1.66
C ALA A 535 5.15 2.07 1.76
N SER A 536 4.00 1.40 1.59
CA SER A 536 2.68 2.03 1.66
C SER A 536 2.04 2.05 3.04
N PHE A 537 2.61 1.34 4.02
CA PHE A 537 2.16 1.41 5.42
C PHE A 537 2.57 2.72 6.10
N PHE A 538 3.63 3.33 5.58
CA PHE A 538 4.24 4.57 6.08
C PHE A 538 3.94 5.71 5.09
N GLY A 539 2.67 5.81 4.69
CA GLY A 539 2.20 6.84 3.76
C GLY A 539 2.34 6.48 2.28
N LYS A 540 2.47 7.50 1.42
CA LYS A 540 2.62 7.31 -0.03
C LYS A 540 4.10 7.44 -0.39
N PRO A 541 4.79 6.33 -0.76
CA PRO A 541 6.22 6.39 -0.97
C PRO A 541 6.60 7.15 -2.23
N SER A 542 7.75 7.83 -2.17
CA SER A 542 8.44 8.33 -3.36
C SER A 542 8.95 7.14 -4.18
N LYS A 543 9.13 7.36 -5.48
CA LYS A 543 9.61 6.33 -6.40
C LYS A 543 10.78 6.85 -7.19
N ARG A 544 11.90 6.15 -7.06
CA ARG A 544 13.11 6.38 -7.86
C ARG A 544 13.35 5.17 -8.75
N LYS A 545 13.71 5.39 -10.00
CA LYS A 545 14.07 4.30 -10.91
C LYS A 545 15.58 4.31 -11.11
N ILE A 546 16.25 3.25 -10.70
CA ILE A 546 17.70 3.12 -10.82
C ILE A 546 17.96 1.89 -11.68
N GLY A 547 18.48 2.12 -12.89
CA GLY A 547 18.56 1.08 -13.91
C GLY A 547 17.19 0.44 -14.18
N ARG A 548 17.05 -0.85 -13.86
CA ARG A 548 15.81 -1.63 -14.03
C ARG A 548 15.05 -1.87 -12.71
N ILE A 549 15.57 -1.39 -11.58
CA ILE A 549 14.92 -1.50 -10.27
C ILE A 549 14.10 -0.26 -9.98
N VAL A 550 12.96 -0.46 -9.32
CA VAL A 550 12.18 0.62 -8.73
C VAL A 550 12.46 0.59 -7.23
N ALA A 551 12.95 1.72 -6.72
CA ALA A 551 13.17 1.96 -5.30
C ALA A 551 12.00 2.81 -4.76
N TYR A 552 11.48 2.40 -3.60
CA TYR A 552 10.41 3.10 -2.90
C TYR A 552 11.00 3.77 -1.66
N GLU A 553 10.95 5.08 -1.59
CA GLU A 553 11.52 5.83 -0.45
C GLU A 553 10.40 6.24 0.50
N THR A 554 10.59 5.96 1.79
CA THR A 554 9.66 6.27 2.88
C THR A 554 10.44 6.57 4.17
N ILE A 555 9.76 7.08 5.19
CA ILE A 555 10.32 7.26 6.54
C ILE A 555 9.68 6.19 7.44
N ILE A 556 10.47 5.57 8.30
CA ILE A 556 9.99 4.58 9.27
C ILE A 556 10.54 4.94 10.65
N GLY A 557 9.64 5.25 11.58
CA GLY A 557 9.97 5.52 12.98
C GLY A 557 8.80 5.16 13.89
N ASP A 558 9.10 4.97 15.18
CA ASP A 558 8.10 4.69 16.21
C ASP A 558 8.64 5.17 17.58
N PRO A 559 8.11 6.30 18.09
CA PRO A 559 8.45 6.84 19.41
C PRO A 559 8.11 5.90 20.57
N ILE A 560 7.12 5.02 20.43
CA ILE A 560 6.63 4.12 21.49
C ILE A 560 7.57 2.93 21.64
N LEU A 561 8.04 2.37 20.52
CA LEU A 561 9.01 1.27 20.51
C LEU A 561 10.46 1.75 20.62
N GLY A 562 10.69 3.08 20.66
CA GLY A 562 12.01 3.68 20.81
C GLY A 562 12.93 3.47 19.61
N THR A 563 12.36 3.14 18.44
CA THR A 563 13.15 2.98 17.21
C THR A 563 13.60 4.34 16.70
N ARG A 564 14.87 4.47 16.29
CA ARG A 564 15.35 5.66 15.58
C ARG A 564 14.54 5.86 14.30
N ASP A 565 14.36 7.10 13.88
CA ASP A 565 13.74 7.41 12.60
C ASP A 565 14.70 7.00 11.48
N TYR A 566 14.20 6.23 10.51
CA TYR A 566 14.96 5.80 9.33
C TYR A 566 14.37 6.41 8.06
N MET A 567 15.20 7.02 7.22
CA MET A 567 14.84 7.29 5.83
C MET A 567 15.16 6.05 5.02
N VAL A 568 14.14 5.24 4.74
CA VAL A 568 14.29 3.91 4.15
C VAL A 568 14.02 3.93 2.65
N THR A 569 15.03 3.55 1.87
CA THR A 569 14.89 3.17 0.47
C THR A 569 14.60 1.67 0.38
N ILE A 570 13.40 1.28 -0.06
CA ILE A 570 12.97 -0.12 -0.15
C ILE A 570 13.07 -0.59 -1.61
N VAL A 571 13.81 -1.68 -1.85
CA VAL A 571 14.00 -2.28 -3.18
C VAL A 571 13.70 -3.77 -3.19
N ALA A 572 13.40 -4.29 -4.38
CA ALA A 572 13.17 -5.72 -4.58
C ALA A 572 14.20 -6.35 -5.52
N THR A 573 14.74 -7.51 -5.14
CA THR A 573 15.67 -8.29 -5.97
C THR A 573 14.98 -9.06 -7.11
N LYS A 574 13.68 -9.36 -6.95
CA LYS A 574 12.87 -10.25 -7.81
C LYS A 574 13.30 -11.72 -7.73
N GLY A 575 13.60 -12.17 -6.52
CA GLY A 575 14.06 -13.53 -6.19
C GLY A 575 15.59 -13.62 -6.07
N HIS A 576 16.12 -14.80 -6.38
CA HIS A 576 17.57 -15.07 -6.36
C HIS A 576 18.33 -14.18 -7.36
N ILE A 577 19.53 -13.74 -6.97
CA ILE A 577 20.46 -12.99 -7.82
C ILE A 577 21.49 -13.93 -8.43
N LEU A 578 21.93 -14.91 -7.63
CA LEU A 578 22.95 -15.89 -7.95
C LEU A 578 22.36 -17.31 -7.95
N ASP A 579 22.92 -18.20 -8.76
CA ASP A 579 22.65 -19.66 -8.70
C ASP A 579 23.92 -20.42 -9.11
N LEU A 580 23.95 -21.72 -8.83
CA LEU A 580 25.06 -22.60 -9.18
C LEU A 580 25.32 -22.54 -10.70
N VAL A 581 26.60 -22.42 -11.04
CA VAL A 581 27.07 -22.46 -12.44
C VAL A 581 26.59 -23.76 -13.09
N SER A 582 26.19 -23.66 -14.35
CA SER A 582 25.77 -24.79 -15.18
C SER A 582 26.79 -25.14 -16.27
N ASP A 583 27.82 -24.33 -16.42
CA ASP A 583 28.90 -24.55 -17.37
C ASP A 583 29.75 -25.75 -16.92
N ALA A 584 30.36 -26.45 -17.87
CA ALA A 584 31.15 -27.67 -17.63
C ALA A 584 32.40 -27.41 -16.77
N GLU A 585 32.81 -26.15 -16.62
CA GLU A 585 33.89 -25.73 -15.74
C GLU A 585 33.43 -24.52 -14.90
N PRO A 586 33.72 -24.48 -13.59
CA PRO A 586 34.61 -25.38 -12.86
C PRO A 586 33.87 -26.40 -11.96
N GLY A 587 34.33 -27.67 -11.99
CA GLY A 587 33.97 -28.72 -11.03
C GLY A 587 32.83 -29.66 -11.43
N HIS A 588 32.44 -30.55 -10.51
CA HIS A 588 31.37 -31.52 -10.71
C HIS A 588 29.99 -30.85 -10.62
N TYR A 589 29.42 -30.50 -11.78
CA TYR A 589 28.14 -29.81 -11.94
C TYR A 589 28.07 -28.43 -11.25
N GLY A 590 29.19 -27.70 -11.25
CA GLY A 590 29.34 -26.37 -10.64
C GLY A 590 29.80 -26.38 -9.19
N ILE A 591 30.35 -27.50 -8.72
CA ILE A 591 30.86 -27.69 -7.36
C ILE A 591 32.28 -28.22 -7.43
N LEU A 592 33.22 -27.51 -6.82
CA LEU A 592 34.61 -27.92 -6.70
C LEU A 592 34.73 -28.94 -5.57
N LEU A 593 35.40 -30.05 -5.86
CA LEU A 593 35.62 -31.17 -4.96
C LEU A 593 37.12 -31.26 -4.65
N ASP A 594 37.59 -30.35 -3.80
CA ASP A 594 38.95 -30.39 -3.23
C ASP A 594 38.87 -30.93 -1.79
N ASN A 595 39.74 -30.47 -0.88
CA ASN A 595 39.65 -30.80 0.57
C ASN A 595 38.35 -30.29 1.24
N VAL A 596 37.64 -29.36 0.59
CA VAL A 596 36.35 -28.81 1.04
C VAL A 596 35.41 -28.70 -0.16
N ILE A 597 34.13 -29.03 0.04
CA ILE A 597 33.08 -28.90 -0.97
C ILE A 597 32.79 -27.41 -1.20
N THR A 598 33.16 -26.91 -2.38
CA THR A 598 33.05 -25.47 -2.69
C THR A 598 32.06 -25.22 -3.84
N PRO A 599 30.83 -24.77 -3.56
CA PRO A 599 29.86 -24.43 -4.59
C PRO A 599 30.20 -23.12 -5.31
N VAL A 600 30.14 -23.11 -6.64
CA VAL A 600 30.47 -21.94 -7.47
C VAL A 600 29.18 -21.32 -8.03
N TYR A 601 28.99 -20.03 -7.74
CA TYR A 601 27.79 -19.28 -8.11
C TYR A 601 28.06 -18.22 -9.18
N THR A 602 27.09 -17.97 -10.05
CA THR A 602 27.11 -16.89 -11.03
C THR A 602 25.74 -16.21 -11.14
N THR A 603 25.66 -15.10 -11.88
CA THR A 603 24.42 -14.35 -12.02
C THR A 603 23.38 -15.10 -12.83
N ILE A 604 22.13 -15.06 -12.35
CA ILE A 604 21.00 -15.66 -13.05
C ILE A 604 20.64 -14.83 -14.27
N LYS A 605 20.51 -15.50 -15.41
CA LYS A 605 19.99 -14.93 -16.65
C LYS A 605 18.58 -15.44 -16.89
N ARG A 606 17.68 -14.58 -17.34
CA ARG A 606 16.28 -14.92 -17.67
C ARG A 606 15.91 -14.42 -19.04
N CYS A 607 15.45 -15.33 -19.90
CA CYS A 607 14.91 -14.95 -21.20
C CYS A 607 13.56 -14.25 -21.02
N ARG A 608 13.38 -13.08 -21.63
CA ARG A 608 12.12 -12.34 -21.61
C ARG A 608 11.10 -12.85 -22.62
N SER A 609 11.54 -13.63 -23.59
CA SER A 609 10.67 -14.19 -24.63
C SER A 609 9.99 -15.49 -24.15
N CYS A 610 10.76 -16.44 -23.64
CA CYS A 610 10.22 -17.74 -23.19
C CYS A 610 10.23 -17.95 -21.67
N GLY A 611 10.79 -17.02 -20.89
CA GLY A 611 10.83 -17.10 -19.43
C GLY A 611 11.91 -18.02 -18.85
N TYR A 612 12.65 -18.76 -19.68
CA TYR A 612 13.68 -19.71 -19.24
C TYR A 612 14.79 -19.03 -18.43
N GLN A 613 15.17 -19.63 -17.30
CA GLN A 613 16.25 -19.18 -16.42
C GLN A 613 17.47 -20.10 -16.60
N PHE A 614 18.65 -19.51 -16.66
CA PHE A 614 19.91 -20.22 -16.89
C PHE A 614 21.09 -19.43 -16.31
N THR A 615 22.20 -20.12 -16.06
CA THR A 615 23.46 -19.51 -15.58
C THR A 615 24.54 -19.49 -16.65
N LEU A 616 24.40 -20.27 -17.73
CA LEU A 616 25.34 -20.30 -18.87
C LEU A 616 25.74 -18.91 -19.36
N ASN A 617 27.02 -18.74 -19.69
CA ASN A 617 27.55 -17.48 -20.20
C ASN A 617 27.33 -17.31 -21.71
N THR A 618 26.08 -17.20 -22.14
CA THR A 618 25.69 -17.04 -23.55
C THR A 618 24.95 -15.74 -23.82
N SER A 619 25.12 -15.18 -25.02
CA SER A 619 24.39 -13.98 -25.52
C SER A 619 22.96 -14.28 -25.97
N ASN A 620 22.63 -15.56 -26.15
CA ASN A 620 21.34 -16.04 -26.65
C ASN A 620 20.70 -17.00 -25.64
N CYS A 621 19.37 -17.01 -25.57
CA CYS A 621 18.65 -17.96 -24.74
C CYS A 621 18.89 -19.39 -25.26
N PRO A 622 19.37 -20.33 -24.41
CA PRO A 622 19.65 -21.70 -24.84
C PRO A 622 18.38 -22.49 -25.19
N LYS A 623 17.19 -22.02 -24.78
CA LYS A 623 15.92 -22.68 -25.07
C LYS A 623 15.24 -22.20 -26.35
N CYS A 624 15.30 -20.91 -26.67
CA CYS A 624 14.56 -20.33 -27.81
C CYS A 624 15.39 -19.41 -28.72
N GLY A 625 16.72 -19.34 -28.54
CA GLY A 625 17.63 -18.52 -29.33
C GLY A 625 17.50 -17.00 -29.13
N SER A 626 16.51 -16.52 -28.38
CA SER A 626 16.24 -15.10 -28.23
C SER A 626 17.36 -14.34 -27.52
N ILE A 627 17.74 -13.18 -28.08
CA ILE A 627 18.69 -12.23 -27.49
C ILE A 627 18.11 -11.36 -26.35
N LYS A 628 16.79 -11.43 -26.12
CA LYS A 628 16.10 -10.62 -25.10
C LYS A 628 16.33 -11.20 -23.71
N ILE A 629 17.55 -11.03 -23.18
CA ILE A 629 17.99 -11.62 -21.91
C ILE A 629 18.06 -10.55 -20.83
N PHE A 630 17.61 -10.91 -19.63
CA PHE A 630 17.80 -10.13 -18.41
C PHE A 630 18.86 -10.81 -17.55
N ASP A 631 19.88 -10.07 -17.14
CA ASP A 631 20.93 -10.56 -16.25
C ASP A 631 20.81 -9.90 -14.87
N SER A 632 20.76 -10.71 -13.82
CA SER A 632 20.76 -10.26 -12.42
C SER A 632 22.02 -9.45 -12.04
N LYS A 633 23.08 -9.45 -12.86
CA LYS A 633 24.21 -8.52 -12.75
C LYS A 633 23.78 -7.05 -12.73
N GLU A 634 22.72 -6.70 -13.48
CA GLU A 634 22.15 -5.35 -13.44
C GLU A 634 21.55 -5.00 -12.08
N VAL A 635 20.93 -5.99 -11.40
CA VAL A 635 20.37 -5.84 -10.06
C VAL A 635 21.49 -5.61 -9.07
N MET A 636 22.53 -6.44 -9.12
CA MET A 636 23.72 -6.32 -8.27
C MET A 636 24.38 -4.94 -8.38
N LYS A 637 24.61 -4.43 -9.59
CA LYS A 637 25.18 -3.08 -9.79
C LYS A 637 24.32 -1.99 -9.14
N THR A 638 23.00 -2.14 -9.24
CA THR A 638 22.05 -1.18 -8.67
C THR A 638 22.06 -1.21 -7.14
N LEU A 639 22.06 -2.40 -6.53
CA LEU A 639 22.13 -2.55 -5.08
C LEU A 639 23.43 -1.98 -4.51
N ARG A 640 24.57 -2.21 -5.18
CA ARG A 640 25.87 -1.64 -4.77
C ARG A 640 25.87 -0.12 -4.79
N LYS A 641 25.27 0.48 -5.83
CA LYS A 641 25.13 1.94 -5.90
C LYS A 641 24.28 2.49 -4.75
N LEU A 642 23.14 1.85 -4.48
CA LEU A 642 22.25 2.25 -3.38
C LEU A 642 22.90 2.07 -2.01
N ALA A 643 23.69 1.01 -1.82
CA ALA A 643 24.41 0.77 -0.57
C ALA A 643 25.41 1.90 -0.24
N GLN A 644 26.00 2.55 -1.25
CA GLN A 644 26.89 3.69 -1.06
C GLN A 644 26.15 4.99 -0.68
N GLU A 645 24.83 5.04 -0.86
CA GLU A 645 24.00 6.22 -0.56
C GLU A 645 23.42 6.19 0.87
N VAL A 646 23.62 5.12 1.62
CA VAL A 646 22.98 4.88 2.94
C VAL A 646 23.98 4.49 4.01
N GLU A 647 23.62 4.72 5.28
CA GLU A 647 24.43 4.34 6.43
C GLU A 647 24.23 2.88 6.86
N ALA A 648 23.06 2.30 6.58
CA ALA A 648 22.73 0.93 6.98
C ALA A 648 21.90 0.18 5.93
N VAL A 649 22.06 -1.14 5.86
CA VAL A 649 21.26 -2.03 5.01
C VAL A 649 20.49 -3.04 5.87
N PHE A 650 19.20 -3.17 5.62
CA PHE A 650 18.34 -4.18 6.24
C PHE A 650 17.81 -5.15 5.18
N ILE A 651 18.08 -6.43 5.35
CA ILE A 651 17.64 -7.48 4.43
C ILE A 651 16.40 -8.16 5.01
N GLY A 652 15.25 -7.96 4.35
CA GLY A 652 13.93 -8.43 4.76
C GLY A 652 13.34 -9.48 3.83
N THR A 653 14.14 -10.51 3.50
CA THR A 653 13.69 -11.68 2.73
C THR A 653 12.73 -12.55 3.54
N ASP A 654 12.04 -13.48 2.87
CA ASP A 654 11.16 -14.44 3.54
C ASP A 654 11.87 -15.19 4.69
N PRO A 655 11.17 -15.51 5.79
CA PRO A 655 11.76 -16.16 6.96
C PRO A 655 11.86 -17.68 6.75
N ASP A 656 12.52 -18.13 5.68
CA ASP A 656 12.83 -19.53 5.41
C ASP A 656 14.31 -19.68 4.99
N SER A 657 14.79 -20.92 4.86
CA SER A 657 16.19 -21.17 4.47
C SER A 657 16.52 -20.65 3.07
N GLU A 658 15.53 -20.61 2.16
CA GLU A 658 15.66 -19.99 0.84
C GLU A 658 15.90 -18.48 0.95
N GLY A 659 15.08 -17.78 1.75
CA GLY A 659 15.22 -16.36 2.03
C GLY A 659 16.52 -16.03 2.77
N GLU A 660 16.99 -16.90 3.67
CA GLU A 660 18.27 -16.72 4.36
C GLU A 660 19.46 -16.84 3.40
N LYS A 661 19.44 -17.79 2.44
CA LYS A 661 20.46 -17.86 1.38
C LYS A 661 20.49 -16.60 0.52
N ILE A 662 19.31 -16.09 0.12
CA ILE A 662 19.22 -14.83 -0.65
C ILE A 662 19.83 -13.68 0.18
N ALA A 663 19.53 -13.63 1.48
CA ALA A 663 20.08 -12.61 2.35
C ALA A 663 21.61 -12.69 2.45
N TRP A 664 22.15 -13.89 2.56
CA TRP A 664 23.59 -14.12 2.57
C TRP A 664 24.28 -13.68 1.27
N ASP A 665 23.68 -14.00 0.11
CA ASP A 665 24.19 -13.53 -1.19
C ASP A 665 24.25 -12.01 -1.27
N ILE A 666 23.17 -11.33 -0.84
CA ILE A 666 23.11 -9.87 -0.82
C ILE A 666 24.14 -9.30 0.15
N TYR A 667 24.28 -9.87 1.35
CA TYR A 667 25.26 -9.43 2.34
C TYR A 667 26.67 -9.45 1.78
N ILE A 668 27.10 -10.56 1.18
CA ILE A 668 28.43 -10.67 0.57
C ILE A 668 28.62 -9.64 -0.55
N LEU A 669 27.61 -9.46 -1.39
CA LEU A 669 27.67 -8.51 -2.52
C LEU A 669 27.78 -7.05 -2.10
N LEU A 670 27.31 -6.71 -0.89
CA LEU A 670 27.22 -5.34 -0.39
C LEU A 670 28.24 -5.01 0.70
N LYS A 671 28.80 -6.01 1.40
CA LYS A 671 29.75 -5.81 2.50
C LYS A 671 30.93 -4.87 2.16
N PRO A 672 31.50 -4.86 0.94
CA PRO A 672 32.56 -3.91 0.59
C PRO A 672 32.12 -2.44 0.49
N TYR A 673 30.82 -2.17 0.39
CA TYR A 673 30.27 -0.84 0.11
C TYR A 673 29.61 -0.18 1.33
N VAL A 674 29.24 -0.96 2.32
CA VAL A 674 28.56 -0.49 3.54
C VAL A 674 28.85 -1.45 4.68
N GLU A 675 29.22 -0.90 5.83
CA GLU A 675 29.68 -1.68 6.97
C GLU A 675 28.53 -2.38 7.70
N LYS A 676 27.44 -1.64 7.93
CA LYS A 676 26.26 -2.03 8.72
C LYS A 676 25.22 -2.71 7.84
N ILE A 677 25.22 -4.04 7.84
CA ILE A 677 24.25 -4.87 7.11
C ILE A 677 23.61 -5.84 8.10
N TYR A 678 22.29 -5.82 8.17
CA TYR A 678 21.51 -6.62 9.11
C TYR A 678 20.43 -7.42 8.40
N ARG A 679 20.03 -8.53 9.03
CA ARG A 679 18.88 -9.36 8.66
C ARG A 679 17.69 -8.96 9.55
N ILE A 680 16.53 -8.72 8.94
CA ILE A 680 15.28 -8.43 9.65
C ILE A 680 14.23 -9.46 9.24
N GLU A 681 13.43 -9.95 10.19
CA GLU A 681 12.44 -11.00 9.95
C GLU A 681 11.04 -10.55 10.36
N PHE A 682 10.05 -10.88 9.54
CA PHE A 682 8.65 -10.63 9.83
C PHE A 682 7.80 -11.75 9.23
N HIS A 683 6.91 -12.31 10.05
CA HIS A 683 6.01 -13.40 9.64
C HIS A 683 4.65 -12.89 9.11
N GLU A 684 4.45 -11.57 9.12
CA GLU A 684 3.33 -10.88 8.49
C GLU A 684 3.80 -9.53 7.95
N ILE A 685 3.21 -9.09 6.84
CA ILE A 685 3.52 -7.78 6.27
C ILE A 685 2.52 -6.78 6.86
N THR A 686 2.83 -6.26 8.04
CA THR A 686 2.04 -5.23 8.74
C THR A 686 2.96 -4.13 9.25
N ARG A 687 2.43 -2.90 9.42
CA ARG A 687 3.20 -1.76 9.93
C ARG A 687 3.97 -2.11 11.22
N ARG A 688 3.27 -2.71 12.19
CA ARG A 688 3.84 -3.12 13.48
C ARG A 688 4.93 -4.19 13.33
N ALA A 689 4.74 -5.16 12.45
CA ALA A 689 5.75 -6.20 12.22
C ALA A 689 7.04 -5.61 11.62
N ILE A 690 6.94 -4.67 10.69
CA ILE A 690 8.11 -4.01 10.09
C ILE A 690 8.86 -3.16 11.12
N ILE A 691 8.15 -2.37 11.94
CA ILE A 691 8.77 -1.57 13.00
C ILE A 691 9.49 -2.48 14.01
N ASN A 692 8.81 -3.54 14.48
CA ASN A 692 9.41 -4.52 15.40
C ASN A 692 10.66 -5.19 14.81
N ALA A 693 10.65 -5.49 13.50
CA ALA A 693 11.78 -6.10 12.81
C ALA A 693 12.98 -5.16 12.69
N LEU A 694 12.74 -3.86 12.48
CA LEU A 694 13.78 -2.81 12.51
C LEU A 694 14.32 -2.54 13.92
N ALA A 695 13.50 -2.74 14.96
CA ALA A 695 13.90 -2.62 16.35
C ALA A 695 14.80 -3.79 16.81
N ASN A 696 14.62 -4.97 16.22
CA ASN A 696 15.32 -6.20 16.58
C ASN A 696 16.06 -6.82 15.39
N PRO A 697 17.03 -6.11 14.77
CA PRO A 697 17.84 -6.67 13.70
C PRO A 697 18.75 -7.77 14.23
N ARG A 698 19.04 -8.78 13.39
CA ARG A 698 19.99 -9.85 13.69
C ARG A 698 21.06 -9.98 12.61
N ASN A 699 22.09 -10.78 12.88
CA ASN A 699 23.03 -11.24 11.85
C ASN A 699 22.42 -12.38 11.04
N ILE A 700 22.99 -12.67 9.87
CA ILE A 700 22.61 -13.82 9.05
C ILE A 700 22.91 -15.12 9.80
N ASP A 701 21.97 -16.05 9.76
CA ASP A 701 22.12 -17.40 10.31
C ASP A 701 22.80 -18.30 9.27
N LEU A 702 24.08 -18.59 9.50
CA LEU A 702 24.87 -19.42 8.61
C LEU A 702 24.37 -20.87 8.55
N ARG A 703 23.73 -21.40 9.60
CA ARG A 703 23.24 -22.78 9.59
C ARG A 703 22.07 -22.96 8.62
N LEU A 704 21.18 -21.96 8.54
CA LEU A 704 20.10 -21.95 7.56
C LEU A 704 20.62 -21.81 6.13
N VAL A 705 21.68 -21.01 5.94
CA VAL A 705 22.38 -20.88 4.65
C VAL A 705 23.00 -22.22 4.23
N GLU A 706 23.76 -22.86 5.12
CA GLU A 706 24.37 -24.17 4.90
C GLU A 706 23.32 -25.23 4.56
N ALA A 707 22.20 -25.27 5.31
CA ALA A 707 21.10 -26.19 5.03
C ALA A 707 20.52 -25.98 3.61
N GLN A 708 20.39 -24.72 3.16
CA GLN A 708 19.95 -24.42 1.81
C GLN A 708 20.98 -24.85 0.76
N ILE A 709 22.26 -24.61 1.01
CA ILE A 709 23.37 -24.98 0.10
C ILE A 709 23.40 -26.50 -0.08
N VAL A 710 23.39 -27.26 1.02
CA VAL A 710 23.38 -28.74 1.00
C VAL A 710 22.19 -29.25 0.20
N ARG A 711 20.98 -28.74 0.48
CA ARG A 711 19.77 -29.11 -0.27
C ARG A 711 19.92 -28.82 -1.76
N ARG A 712 20.51 -27.67 -2.13
CA ARG A 712 20.70 -27.27 -3.54
C ARG A 712 21.74 -28.14 -4.25
N ILE A 713 22.81 -28.54 -3.57
CA ILE A 713 23.85 -29.44 -4.06
C ILE A 713 23.25 -30.84 -4.29
N GLU A 714 22.54 -31.37 -3.29
CA GLU A 714 21.91 -32.70 -3.36
C GLU A 714 20.94 -32.79 -4.54
N ASP A 715 20.04 -31.81 -4.69
CA ASP A 715 19.10 -31.74 -5.81
C ASP A 715 19.83 -31.65 -7.16
N ARG A 716 20.96 -30.93 -7.23
CA ARG A 716 21.78 -30.78 -8.44
C ARG A 716 22.45 -32.10 -8.81
N TRP A 717 23.16 -32.74 -7.88
CA TRP A 717 23.89 -33.98 -8.12
C TRP A 717 22.96 -35.12 -8.50
N ILE A 718 21.90 -35.37 -7.74
CA ILE A 718 20.94 -36.43 -8.04
C ILE A 718 20.26 -36.17 -9.39
N GLY A 719 19.85 -34.91 -9.62
CA GLY A 719 19.18 -34.53 -10.86
C GLY A 719 20.05 -34.73 -12.10
N PHE A 720 21.28 -34.20 -12.07
CA PHE A 720 22.19 -34.23 -13.22
C PHE A 720 22.84 -35.60 -13.43
N SER A 721 22.91 -36.45 -12.39
CA SER A 721 23.41 -37.82 -12.53
C SER A 721 22.34 -38.77 -13.08
N LEU A 722 21.09 -38.64 -12.63
CA LEU A 722 20.02 -39.57 -13.02
C LEU A 722 19.32 -39.20 -14.33
N SER A 723 19.20 -37.90 -14.66
CA SER A 723 18.49 -37.47 -15.88
C SER A 723 19.15 -37.99 -17.18
N PRO A 724 20.48 -37.99 -17.34
CA PRO A 724 21.14 -38.58 -18.52
C PRO A 724 20.85 -40.07 -18.72
N ILE A 725 20.65 -40.82 -17.64
CA ILE A 725 20.26 -42.24 -17.71
C ILE A 725 18.88 -42.37 -18.38
N LEU A 726 17.93 -41.50 -18.01
CA LEU A 726 16.62 -41.44 -18.67
C LEU A 726 16.74 -41.04 -20.14
N TRP A 727 17.60 -40.08 -20.46
CA TRP A 727 17.82 -39.65 -21.86
C TRP A 727 18.39 -40.78 -22.71
N LYS A 728 19.37 -41.52 -22.19
CA LYS A 728 19.95 -42.69 -22.88
C LYS A 728 18.91 -43.79 -23.08
N LYS A 729 18.02 -44.02 -22.10
CA LYS A 729 17.00 -45.08 -22.16
C LYS A 729 15.81 -44.73 -23.07
N PHE A 730 15.39 -43.47 -23.08
CA PHE A 730 14.12 -43.06 -23.73
C PHE A 730 14.30 -42.09 -24.91
N GLY A 731 15.51 -41.59 -25.17
CA GLY A 731 15.79 -40.59 -26.21
C GLY A 731 15.23 -39.19 -25.94
N MET A 732 14.65 -38.96 -24.76
CA MET A 732 13.91 -37.73 -24.44
C MET A 732 14.71 -36.83 -23.48
N HIS A 733 15.41 -35.83 -24.02
CA HIS A 733 16.27 -34.92 -23.25
C HIS A 733 15.55 -33.95 -22.31
N TRP A 734 14.21 -33.91 -22.33
CA TRP A 734 13.39 -33.13 -21.39
C TRP A 734 12.92 -33.92 -20.17
N LEU A 735 13.24 -35.22 -20.09
CA LEU A 735 12.98 -36.01 -18.89
C LEU A 735 13.93 -35.61 -17.77
N SER A 736 13.45 -35.63 -16.54
CA SER A 736 14.29 -35.41 -15.36
C SER A 736 13.99 -36.44 -14.29
N ALA A 737 15.03 -36.83 -13.56
CA ALA A 737 14.94 -37.62 -12.34
C ALA A 737 15.43 -36.77 -11.16
N GLY A 738 14.93 -37.03 -9.96
CA GLY A 738 15.26 -36.21 -8.81
C GLY A 738 14.76 -36.84 -7.52
N ARG A 739 15.38 -36.45 -6.41
CA ARG A 739 15.20 -37.08 -5.09
C ARG A 739 13.74 -37.16 -4.63
N VAL A 740 12.93 -36.14 -4.93
CA VAL A 740 11.51 -36.09 -4.52
C VAL A 740 10.56 -36.52 -5.64
N GLN A 741 10.82 -36.06 -6.88
CA GLN A 741 9.91 -36.35 -8.00
C GLN A 741 9.85 -37.84 -8.36
N THR A 742 10.98 -38.55 -8.25
CA THR A 742 11.06 -39.98 -8.60
C THR A 742 10.26 -40.85 -7.61
N PRO A 743 10.44 -40.73 -6.28
CA PRO A 743 9.60 -41.47 -5.31
C PRO A 743 8.12 -41.12 -5.40
N VAL A 744 7.75 -39.84 -5.58
CA VAL A 744 6.35 -39.43 -5.69
C VAL A 744 5.67 -40.05 -6.90
N LEU A 745 6.36 -40.10 -8.05
CA LEU A 745 5.85 -40.82 -9.22
C LEU A 745 5.71 -42.31 -8.94
N GLY A 746 6.66 -42.91 -8.22
CA GLY A 746 6.57 -44.29 -7.72
C GLY A 746 5.30 -44.54 -6.90
N TRP A 747 5.02 -43.70 -5.90
CA TRP A 747 3.81 -43.80 -5.09
C TRP A 747 2.53 -43.65 -5.93
N ILE A 748 2.53 -42.80 -6.95
CA ILE A 748 1.38 -42.65 -7.86
C ILE A 748 1.17 -43.95 -8.66
N ILE A 749 2.25 -44.55 -9.18
CA ILE A 749 2.20 -45.83 -9.90
C ILE A 749 1.70 -46.94 -8.99
N GLU A 750 2.28 -47.08 -7.79
CA GLU A 750 1.86 -48.07 -6.80
C GLU A 750 0.39 -47.90 -6.41
N LYS A 751 -0.04 -46.65 -6.19
CA LYS A 751 -1.44 -46.34 -5.88
C LYS A 751 -2.36 -46.68 -7.05
N TYR A 752 -1.93 -46.47 -8.30
CA TYR A 752 -2.68 -46.83 -9.49
C TYR A 752 -2.78 -48.35 -9.69
N GLU A 753 -1.69 -49.09 -9.47
CA GLU A 753 -1.69 -50.56 -9.53
C GLU A 753 -2.54 -51.17 -8.41
N LYS A 754 -2.49 -50.60 -7.20
CA LYS A 754 -3.40 -50.97 -6.12
C LYS A 754 -4.85 -50.71 -6.53
N TRP A 755 -5.15 -49.50 -7.05
CA TRP A 755 -6.47 -49.12 -7.54
C TRP A 755 -7.03 -50.07 -8.61
N LYS A 756 -6.19 -50.61 -9.49
CA LYS A 756 -6.60 -51.65 -10.46
C LYS A 756 -7.04 -52.95 -9.79
N LYS A 757 -6.30 -53.40 -8.77
CA LYS A 757 -6.55 -54.67 -8.05
C LYS A 757 -7.75 -54.59 -7.11
N THR A 758 -8.02 -53.42 -6.53
CA THR A 758 -9.10 -53.20 -5.55
C THR A 758 -10.38 -52.67 -6.18
N ARG A 759 -10.56 -52.84 -7.50
CA ARG A 759 -11.79 -52.43 -8.18
C ARG A 759 -13.00 -53.15 -7.57
N ARG A 760 -14.08 -52.41 -7.33
CA ARG A 760 -15.37 -52.88 -6.85
C ARG A 760 -16.50 -52.18 -7.61
N LEU A 761 -17.68 -52.77 -7.60
CA LEU A 761 -18.91 -52.11 -8.03
C LEU A 761 -19.50 -51.40 -6.81
N PHE A 762 -19.60 -50.08 -6.85
CA PHE A 762 -20.30 -49.30 -5.84
C PHE A 762 -21.76 -49.13 -6.26
N VAL A 763 -22.67 -49.35 -5.32
CA VAL A 763 -24.09 -49.12 -5.49
C VAL A 763 -24.54 -48.13 -4.41
N GLU A 764 -25.14 -47.04 -4.85
CA GLU A 764 -25.82 -46.07 -3.98
C GLU A 764 -27.32 -46.30 -4.08
N TYR A 765 -27.93 -46.73 -2.98
CA TYR A 765 -29.37 -46.90 -2.84
C TYR A 765 -29.97 -45.63 -2.22
N VAL A 766 -31.00 -45.08 -2.86
CA VAL A 766 -31.78 -43.95 -2.33
C VAL A 766 -33.09 -44.51 -1.76
N LEU A 767 -33.32 -44.27 -0.47
CA LEU A 767 -34.52 -44.73 0.23
C LEU A 767 -35.66 -43.71 0.08
N GLU A 768 -36.90 -44.13 0.35
CA GLU A 768 -38.11 -43.28 0.21
C GLU A 768 -38.10 -42.02 1.08
N ASN A 769 -37.30 -41.99 2.15
CA ASN A 769 -37.08 -40.83 3.02
C ASN A 769 -35.85 -39.99 2.63
N GLY A 770 -35.24 -40.26 1.47
CA GLY A 770 -34.06 -39.58 0.95
C GLY A 770 -32.72 -40.02 1.54
N LEU A 771 -32.70 -40.98 2.49
CA LEU A 771 -31.45 -41.54 3.02
C LEU A 771 -30.69 -42.29 1.92
N THR A 772 -29.40 -42.01 1.77
CA THR A 772 -28.55 -42.70 0.80
C THR A 772 -27.63 -43.71 1.46
N ILE A 773 -27.68 -44.96 1.00
CA ILE A 773 -26.86 -46.07 1.50
C ILE A 773 -25.88 -46.47 0.41
N ARG A 774 -24.58 -46.38 0.70
CA ARG A 774 -23.53 -46.83 -0.21
C ARG A 774 -23.00 -48.18 0.21
N MET A 775 -23.05 -49.15 -0.70
CA MET A 775 -22.44 -50.46 -0.55
C MET A 775 -21.46 -50.73 -1.70
N ASN A 776 -20.50 -51.61 -1.45
CA ASN A 776 -19.57 -52.06 -2.47
C ASN A 776 -19.68 -53.59 -2.63
N TYR A 777 -19.56 -54.03 -3.87
CA TYR A 777 -19.71 -55.42 -4.28
C TYR A 777 -18.55 -55.82 -5.18
N GLU A 778 -18.42 -57.12 -5.43
CA GLU A 778 -17.50 -57.62 -6.43
C GLU A 778 -17.76 -57.00 -7.83
N PRO A 779 -16.73 -56.73 -8.64
CA PRO A 779 -16.86 -56.06 -9.93
C PRO A 779 -17.84 -56.71 -10.92
N HIS A 780 -18.07 -58.01 -10.77
CA HIS A 780 -18.83 -58.87 -11.68
C HIS A 780 -20.13 -59.42 -11.06
N ILE A 781 -20.60 -58.86 -9.94
CA ILE A 781 -21.89 -59.26 -9.36
C ILE A 781 -23.02 -59.20 -10.40
N ASP A 782 -23.88 -60.23 -10.42
CA ASP A 782 -25.03 -60.24 -11.31
C ASP A 782 -25.98 -59.09 -10.95
N LYS A 783 -26.28 -58.24 -11.93
CA LYS A 783 -27.22 -57.12 -11.78
C LYS A 783 -28.61 -57.59 -11.35
N LYS A 784 -28.99 -58.85 -11.60
CA LYS A 784 -30.24 -59.44 -11.10
C LYS A 784 -30.31 -59.43 -9.57
N ILE A 785 -29.20 -59.74 -8.90
CA ILE A 785 -29.11 -59.74 -7.42
C ILE A 785 -29.35 -58.33 -6.87
N ILE A 786 -28.77 -57.31 -7.50
CA ILE A 786 -28.99 -55.91 -7.10
C ILE A 786 -30.47 -55.52 -7.28
N ARG A 787 -31.10 -55.91 -8.39
CA ARG A 787 -32.54 -55.64 -8.62
C ARG A 787 -33.42 -56.35 -7.59
N GLU A 788 -33.05 -57.56 -7.19
CA GLU A 788 -33.74 -58.29 -6.15
C GLU A 788 -33.63 -57.61 -4.79
N TYR A 789 -32.44 -57.12 -4.42
CA TYR A 789 -32.26 -56.34 -3.20
C TYR A 789 -33.07 -55.05 -3.20
N VAL A 790 -33.18 -54.37 -4.35
CA VAL A 790 -34.03 -53.18 -4.51
C VAL A 790 -35.50 -53.49 -4.22
N LYS A 791 -36.01 -54.66 -4.67
CA LYS A 791 -37.40 -55.08 -4.41
C LYS A 791 -37.68 -55.34 -2.93
N HIS A 792 -36.71 -55.90 -2.20
CA HIS A 792 -36.85 -56.24 -0.78
C HIS A 792 -36.70 -55.04 0.17
N GLY A 793 -36.15 -53.92 -0.31
CA GLY A 793 -35.97 -52.71 0.50
C GLY A 793 -34.80 -52.78 1.48
N ALA A 794 -34.68 -51.76 2.33
CA ALA A 794 -33.60 -51.59 3.29
C ALA A 794 -34.13 -51.69 4.74
N LEU A 795 -33.63 -52.66 5.50
CA LEU A 795 -34.06 -52.90 6.88
C LEU A 795 -33.11 -52.23 7.88
N ILE A 796 -33.65 -51.43 8.79
CA ILE A 796 -32.87 -50.80 9.87
C ILE A 796 -32.71 -51.79 11.03
N LEU A 797 -31.52 -52.38 11.16
CA LEU A 797 -31.23 -53.40 12.18
C LEU A 797 -30.98 -52.79 13.56
N ILE A 798 -30.18 -51.72 13.61
CA ILE A 798 -29.75 -51.08 14.85
C ILE A 798 -29.74 -49.57 14.63
N LYS A 799 -30.21 -48.84 15.64
CA LYS A 799 -30.04 -47.40 15.77
C LYS A 799 -29.43 -47.10 17.13
N SER A 800 -28.38 -46.29 17.13
CA SER A 800 -27.76 -45.74 18.33
C SER A 800 -27.55 -44.24 18.13
N SER A 801 -27.90 -43.44 19.13
CA SER A 801 -27.67 -41.99 19.13
C SER A 801 -26.83 -41.63 20.36
N SER A 802 -25.80 -40.80 20.18
CA SER A 802 -24.93 -40.33 21.24
C SER A 802 -24.74 -38.81 21.15
N VAL A 803 -24.66 -38.16 22.30
CA VAL A 803 -24.22 -36.76 22.38
C VAL A 803 -22.70 -36.75 22.33
N GLU A 804 -22.12 -36.08 21.34
CA GLU A 804 -20.67 -35.97 21.16
C GLU A 804 -20.23 -34.50 21.17
N GLU A 805 -19.08 -34.25 21.79
CA GLU A 805 -18.37 -32.97 21.67
C GLU A 805 -17.49 -32.99 20.41
N LEU A 806 -17.80 -32.11 19.45
CA LEU A 806 -16.94 -31.87 18.31
C LEU A 806 -15.91 -30.80 18.65
N HIS A 807 -14.64 -31.15 18.42
CA HIS A 807 -13.54 -30.21 18.54
C HIS A 807 -13.43 -29.38 17.28
N PRO A 808 -13.23 -28.05 17.38
CA PRO A 808 -12.86 -27.28 16.21
C PRO A 808 -11.53 -27.82 15.68
N PRO A 809 -11.32 -27.78 14.37
CA PRO A 809 -10.06 -28.19 13.80
C PRO A 809 -8.94 -27.15 14.06
N PRO A 810 -7.66 -27.55 13.98
CA PRO A 810 -6.55 -26.62 14.05
C PRO A 810 -6.59 -25.62 12.89
N PRO A 811 -5.95 -24.44 13.07
CA PRO A 811 -5.71 -23.51 11.98
C PRO A 811 -4.82 -24.16 10.91
N TYR A 812 -4.81 -23.58 9.71
CA TYR A 812 -4.07 -24.16 8.61
C TYR A 812 -2.55 -24.08 8.78
N ASN A 813 -1.88 -25.15 8.38
CA ASN A 813 -0.51 -25.13 7.88
C ASN A 813 -0.53 -25.29 6.35
N THR A 814 0.64 -25.26 5.68
CA THR A 814 0.71 -25.33 4.21
C THR A 814 0.06 -26.60 3.67
N ASN A 815 0.32 -27.75 4.29
CA ASN A 815 -0.14 -29.05 3.80
C ASN A 815 -1.66 -29.18 3.85
N THR A 816 -2.26 -28.86 5.01
CA THR A 816 -3.71 -28.94 5.23
C THR A 816 -4.47 -27.96 4.33
N LEU A 817 -3.92 -26.75 4.13
CA LEU A 817 -4.53 -25.76 3.24
C LEU A 817 -4.46 -26.17 1.76
N LEU A 818 -3.30 -26.66 1.29
CA LEU A 818 -3.16 -27.10 -0.10
C LEU A 818 -4.08 -28.30 -0.41
N TYR A 819 -4.22 -29.23 0.54
CA TYR A 819 -5.17 -30.32 0.42
C TYR A 819 -6.61 -29.80 0.28
N GLU A 820 -7.03 -28.89 1.16
CA GLU A 820 -8.39 -28.35 1.14
C GLU A 820 -8.68 -27.55 -0.15
N LEU A 821 -7.70 -26.76 -0.61
CA LEU A 821 -7.79 -26.02 -1.88
C LEU A 821 -7.89 -26.94 -3.10
N SER A 822 -7.15 -28.06 -3.10
CA SER A 822 -7.23 -29.04 -4.17
C SER A 822 -8.60 -29.73 -4.18
N THR A 823 -9.06 -30.23 -3.02
CA THR A 823 -10.29 -31.02 -2.92
C THR A 823 -11.55 -30.19 -3.14
N HIS A 824 -11.63 -28.98 -2.57
CA HIS A 824 -12.86 -28.18 -2.61
C HIS A 824 -12.89 -27.12 -3.71
N PHE A 825 -11.72 -26.71 -4.21
CA PHE A 825 -11.62 -25.64 -5.20
C PHE A 825 -11.04 -26.11 -6.54
N GLY A 826 -10.58 -27.37 -6.64
CA GLY A 826 -9.93 -27.89 -7.84
C GLY A 826 -8.65 -27.14 -8.19
N MET A 827 -8.03 -26.46 -7.22
CA MET A 827 -6.82 -25.67 -7.46
C MET A 827 -5.60 -26.59 -7.45
N ASP A 828 -4.78 -26.51 -8.50
CA ASP A 828 -3.46 -27.13 -8.47
C ASP A 828 -2.55 -26.42 -7.45
N SER A 829 -1.57 -27.15 -6.93
CA SER A 829 -0.68 -26.66 -5.87
C SER A 829 0.11 -25.42 -6.27
N ARG A 830 0.51 -25.29 -7.55
CA ARG A 830 1.26 -24.13 -8.04
C ARG A 830 0.39 -22.87 -8.06
N TYR A 831 -0.85 -23.00 -8.52
CA TYR A 831 -1.81 -21.90 -8.52
C TYR A 831 -2.22 -21.51 -7.09
N ALA A 832 -2.46 -22.48 -6.21
CA ALA A 832 -2.77 -22.24 -4.80
C ALA A 832 -1.64 -21.47 -4.09
N MET A 833 -0.38 -21.93 -4.23
CA MET A 833 0.79 -21.25 -3.65
C MET A 833 0.97 -19.83 -4.20
N LYS A 834 0.68 -19.60 -5.48
CA LYS A 834 0.70 -18.26 -6.06
C LYS A 834 -0.33 -17.33 -5.38
N ILE A 835 -1.56 -17.80 -5.15
CA ILE A 835 -2.58 -17.01 -4.44
C ILE A 835 -2.14 -16.72 -3.00
N LEU A 836 -1.60 -17.72 -2.30
CA LEU A 836 -1.14 -17.56 -0.92
C LEU A 836 0.01 -16.55 -0.81
N GLN A 837 1.00 -16.63 -1.71
CA GLN A 837 2.06 -15.62 -1.82
C GLN A 837 1.46 -14.22 -2.02
N GLN A 838 0.49 -14.08 -2.92
CA GLN A 838 -0.15 -12.79 -3.22
C GLN A 838 -0.95 -12.23 -2.04
N LEU A 839 -1.64 -13.08 -1.27
CA LEU A 839 -2.33 -12.69 -0.04
C LEU A 839 -1.35 -12.27 1.06
N PHE A 840 -0.26 -13.02 1.23
CA PHE A 840 0.82 -12.68 2.16
C PHE A 840 1.46 -11.33 1.81
N GLU A 841 1.91 -11.16 0.56
CA GLU A 841 2.51 -9.91 0.05
C GLU A 841 1.58 -8.69 0.11
N SER A 842 0.27 -8.93 0.17
CA SER A 842 -0.76 -7.90 0.37
C SER A 842 -0.96 -7.52 1.84
N GLY A 843 -0.31 -8.22 2.77
CA GLY A 843 -0.46 -8.04 4.21
C GLY A 843 -1.78 -8.56 4.77
N LEU A 844 -2.44 -9.51 4.09
CA LEU A 844 -3.75 -10.04 4.49
C LEU A 844 -3.65 -11.31 5.35
N ILE A 845 -2.61 -12.11 5.15
CA ILE A 845 -2.36 -13.34 5.92
C ILE A 845 -0.91 -13.38 6.43
N THR A 846 -0.65 -14.25 7.40
CA THR A 846 0.70 -14.62 7.84
C THR A 846 1.45 -15.43 6.76
N TYR A 847 2.75 -15.65 6.99
CA TYR A 847 3.60 -16.40 6.09
C TYR A 847 3.03 -17.81 5.83
N HIS A 848 2.92 -18.16 4.54
CA HIS A 848 2.11 -19.28 4.08
C HIS A 848 2.90 -20.58 3.87
N ARG A 849 4.23 -20.55 3.97
CA ARG A 849 5.11 -21.73 3.98
C ARG A 849 5.46 -22.07 5.43
N THR A 850 4.57 -22.80 6.09
CA THR A 850 4.65 -23.15 7.51
C THR A 850 4.13 -24.56 7.70
N ASP A 851 4.84 -25.34 8.50
CA ASP A 851 4.44 -26.65 8.98
C ASP A 851 3.66 -26.57 10.32
N SER A 852 3.80 -25.46 11.03
CA SER A 852 3.22 -25.24 12.35
C SER A 852 1.74 -24.84 12.32
N VAL A 853 1.02 -25.29 13.35
CA VAL A 853 -0.34 -24.86 13.69
C VAL A 853 -0.39 -23.89 14.87
N ARG A 854 0.78 -23.45 15.36
CA ARG A 854 0.91 -22.53 16.50
C ARG A 854 0.22 -21.20 16.24
N VAL A 855 -0.46 -20.66 17.24
CA VAL A 855 -1.10 -19.33 17.22
C VAL A 855 -0.41 -18.41 18.22
N SER A 856 0.04 -17.24 17.76
CA SER A 856 0.67 -16.23 18.62
C SER A 856 -0.33 -15.52 19.52
N LYS A 857 0.17 -14.82 20.56
CA LYS A 857 -0.66 -13.92 21.38
C LYS A 857 -1.42 -12.90 20.53
N LYS A 858 -0.78 -12.39 19.48
CA LYS A 858 -1.41 -11.45 18.55
C LYS A 858 -2.54 -12.09 17.75
N GLY A 859 -2.33 -13.31 17.27
CA GLY A 859 -3.37 -14.10 16.60
C GLY A 859 -4.58 -14.31 17.51
N MET A 860 -4.36 -14.72 18.76
CA MET A 860 -5.45 -14.92 19.72
C MET A 860 -6.24 -13.63 19.99
N GLU A 861 -5.55 -12.48 20.08
CA GLU A 861 -6.19 -11.16 20.20
C GLU A 861 -7.06 -10.82 18.97
N ILE A 862 -6.56 -11.11 17.75
CA ILE A 862 -7.33 -10.90 16.51
C ILE A 862 -8.61 -11.73 16.54
N ALA A 863 -8.52 -13.02 16.90
CA ALA A 863 -9.70 -13.87 16.98
C ALA A 863 -10.68 -13.38 18.06
N ARG A 864 -10.19 -12.99 19.23
CA ARG A 864 -11.00 -12.42 20.32
C ARG A 864 -11.78 -11.20 19.85
N ASN A 865 -11.11 -10.23 19.23
CA ASN A 865 -11.74 -8.99 18.78
C ASN A 865 -12.84 -9.28 17.74
N TYR A 866 -12.62 -10.23 16.82
CA TYR A 866 -13.67 -10.61 15.88
C TYR A 866 -14.86 -11.31 16.57
N ILE A 867 -14.60 -12.31 17.41
CA ILE A 867 -15.65 -13.11 18.07
C ILE A 867 -16.45 -12.27 19.07
N CYS A 868 -15.79 -11.44 19.87
CA CYS A 868 -16.44 -10.61 20.87
C CYS A 868 -17.13 -9.40 20.24
N ASP A 869 -16.48 -8.68 19.32
CA ASP A 869 -16.97 -7.37 18.88
C ASP A 869 -17.82 -7.49 17.61
N SER A 870 -17.39 -8.29 16.64
CA SER A 870 -18.07 -8.42 15.35
C SER A 870 -19.19 -9.47 15.39
N LEU A 871 -18.92 -10.65 15.95
CA LEU A 871 -19.93 -11.70 16.11
C LEU A 871 -20.82 -11.52 17.35
N LYS A 872 -20.46 -10.59 18.26
CA LYS A 872 -21.14 -10.36 19.54
C LYS A 872 -21.35 -11.66 20.35
N ALA A 873 -20.35 -12.55 20.31
CA ALA A 873 -20.42 -13.91 20.85
C ALA A 873 -19.28 -14.18 21.83
N SER A 874 -19.14 -13.32 22.86
CA SER A 874 -18.03 -13.38 23.82
C SER A 874 -17.88 -14.73 24.52
N THR A 875 -18.99 -15.38 24.87
CA THR A 875 -19.03 -16.72 25.49
C THR A 875 -18.53 -17.84 24.57
N SER A 876 -18.43 -17.58 23.26
CA SER A 876 -17.95 -18.55 22.27
C SER A 876 -16.44 -18.47 22.04
N PHE A 877 -15.73 -17.50 22.63
CA PHE A 877 -14.27 -17.39 22.48
C PHE A 877 -13.54 -18.37 23.42
N LYS A 878 -12.58 -19.11 22.88
CA LYS A 878 -11.67 -19.95 23.66
C LYS A 878 -10.25 -19.81 23.10
N SER A 879 -9.37 -19.18 23.88
CA SER A 879 -7.95 -19.02 23.53
C SER A 879 -7.27 -20.39 23.43
N ARG A 880 -6.64 -20.66 22.27
CA ARG A 880 -5.90 -21.90 22.01
C ARG A 880 -4.61 -21.60 21.25
N PRO A 881 -3.42 -21.80 21.86
CA PRO A 881 -2.15 -21.65 21.15
C PRO A 881 -1.86 -22.79 20.18
N TRP A 882 -2.55 -23.94 20.31
CA TRP A 882 -2.43 -25.18 19.51
C TRP A 882 -1.10 -25.93 19.60
N SER A 883 0.03 -25.25 19.55
CA SER A 883 1.36 -25.84 19.73
C SER A 883 2.28 -24.86 20.48
N ALA A 884 3.16 -25.41 21.34
CA ALA A 884 4.24 -24.65 21.95
C ALA A 884 5.48 -24.55 21.03
N GLU A 885 5.67 -25.54 20.16
CA GLU A 885 6.82 -25.67 19.25
C GLU A 885 6.52 -25.09 17.85
N GLY A 886 7.55 -24.56 17.22
CA GLY A 886 7.53 -24.02 15.85
C GLY A 886 8.02 -22.56 15.76
N ALA A 887 9.06 -22.33 14.95
CA ALA A 887 9.59 -21.00 14.65
C ALA A 887 8.58 -20.12 13.88
N HIS A 888 7.61 -20.74 13.20
CA HIS A 888 6.59 -20.07 12.42
C HIS A 888 5.20 -20.17 13.05
N GLU A 889 4.33 -19.23 12.67
CA GLU A 889 2.92 -19.24 13.03
C GLU A 889 2.10 -20.00 11.98
N CYS A 890 0.90 -20.45 12.35
CA CYS A 890 -0.08 -20.96 11.40
C CYS A 890 -0.46 -19.91 10.33
N ILE A 891 -1.11 -20.35 9.26
CA ILE A 891 -1.69 -19.48 8.23
C ILE A 891 -3.01 -18.89 8.77
N ARG A 892 -3.02 -17.59 9.04
CA ARG A 892 -4.17 -16.84 9.60
C ARG A 892 -4.30 -15.44 9.01
N PRO A 893 -5.47 -14.78 9.10
CA PRO A 893 -5.60 -13.36 8.78
C PRO A 893 -4.75 -12.48 9.71
N THR A 894 -4.30 -11.33 9.19
CA THR A 894 -3.57 -10.31 9.97
C THR A 894 -4.48 -9.33 10.71
N ARG A 895 -5.78 -9.32 10.39
CA ARG A 895 -6.77 -8.40 10.95
C ARG A 895 -8.10 -9.12 11.23
N PRO A 896 -8.91 -8.65 12.18
CA PRO A 896 -10.23 -9.20 12.50
C PRO A 896 -11.28 -8.76 11.47
N ILE A 897 -11.08 -9.08 10.20
CA ILE A 897 -11.91 -8.62 9.08
C ILE A 897 -12.28 -9.83 8.21
N ASP A 898 -13.57 -10.15 8.14
CA ASP A 898 -14.06 -11.20 7.24
C ASP A 898 -14.04 -10.76 5.76
N VAL A 899 -14.34 -11.70 4.87
CA VAL A 899 -14.21 -11.49 3.43
C VAL A 899 -15.14 -10.38 2.90
N GLU A 900 -16.37 -10.25 3.41
CA GLU A 900 -17.32 -9.25 2.94
C GLU A 900 -16.96 -7.85 3.44
N ALA A 901 -16.55 -7.74 4.71
CA ALA A 901 -15.99 -6.50 5.24
C ALA A 901 -14.73 -6.08 4.45
N LEU A 902 -13.83 -7.02 4.14
CA LEU A 902 -12.63 -6.75 3.34
C LEU A 902 -12.98 -6.22 1.94
N LYS A 903 -13.92 -6.87 1.24
CA LYS A 903 -14.43 -6.41 -0.07
C LYS A 903 -15.00 -4.98 0.02
N LYS A 904 -15.84 -4.69 1.02
CA LYS A 904 -16.40 -3.34 1.27
C LYS A 904 -15.31 -2.31 1.53
N MET A 905 -14.30 -2.65 2.33
CA MET A 905 -13.21 -1.74 2.67
C MET A 905 -12.29 -1.44 1.49
N ILE A 906 -12.02 -2.42 0.61
CA ILE A 906 -11.24 -2.23 -0.60
C ILE A 906 -12.01 -1.37 -1.60
N LEU A 907 -13.30 -1.66 -1.82
CA LEU A 907 -14.15 -0.92 -2.75
C LEU A 907 -14.35 0.55 -2.34
N THR A 908 -14.50 0.81 -1.04
CA THR A 908 -14.62 2.18 -0.50
C THR A 908 -13.26 2.90 -0.41
N GLY A 909 -12.16 2.21 -0.66
CA GLY A 909 -10.80 2.75 -0.57
C GLY A 909 -10.28 2.94 0.86
N THR A 910 -10.98 2.37 1.85
CA THR A 910 -10.58 2.34 3.27
C THR A 910 -9.33 1.49 3.48
N VAL A 911 -9.22 0.37 2.75
CA VAL A 911 -8.02 -0.48 2.69
C VAL A 911 -7.47 -0.46 1.27
N LYS A 912 -6.19 -0.15 1.13
CA LYS A 912 -5.51 -0.22 -0.17
C LYS A 912 -4.72 -1.51 -0.24
N VAL A 913 -5.01 -2.33 -1.25
CA VAL A 913 -4.24 -3.52 -1.58
C VAL A 913 -3.54 -3.26 -2.91
N HIS A 914 -2.24 -3.57 -2.99
CA HIS A 914 -1.43 -3.34 -4.20
C HIS A 914 -1.46 -4.49 -5.19
N VAL A 915 -2.10 -5.59 -4.81
CA VAL A 915 -2.41 -6.74 -5.64
C VAL A 915 -3.87 -6.66 -6.09
N ASN A 916 -4.11 -6.99 -7.35
CA ASN A 916 -5.48 -7.17 -7.83
C ASN A 916 -6.01 -8.51 -7.32
N LEU A 917 -6.80 -8.46 -6.25
CA LEU A 917 -7.43 -9.65 -5.67
C LEU A 917 -8.54 -10.15 -6.60
N SER A 918 -8.33 -11.33 -7.18
CA SER A 918 -9.36 -12.04 -7.96
C SER A 918 -10.39 -12.70 -7.05
N HIS A 919 -11.48 -13.22 -7.64
CA HIS A 919 -12.49 -13.99 -6.91
C HIS A 919 -11.88 -15.15 -6.09
N ASN A 920 -10.89 -15.86 -6.65
CA ASN A 920 -10.21 -16.94 -5.95
C ASN A 920 -9.40 -16.44 -4.75
N HIS A 921 -8.83 -15.23 -4.78
CA HIS A 921 -8.14 -14.68 -3.60
C HIS A 921 -9.09 -14.51 -2.43
N TYR A 922 -10.29 -13.99 -2.69
CA TYR A 922 -11.32 -13.84 -1.65
C TYR A 922 -11.81 -15.19 -1.12
N ARG A 923 -12.00 -16.18 -1.99
CA ARG A 923 -12.37 -17.55 -1.58
C ARG A 923 -11.32 -18.19 -0.69
N VAL A 924 -10.05 -18.10 -1.06
CA VAL A 924 -8.93 -18.62 -0.26
C VAL A 924 -8.82 -17.88 1.07
N TYR A 925 -8.95 -16.55 1.05
CA TYR A 925 -8.95 -15.75 2.28
C TYR A 925 -10.11 -16.15 3.21
N ASP A 926 -11.31 -16.36 2.68
CA ASP A 926 -12.50 -16.73 3.47
C ASP A 926 -12.30 -18.07 4.21
N ILE A 927 -11.79 -19.11 3.53
CA ILE A 927 -11.55 -20.39 4.23
C ILE A 927 -10.48 -20.26 5.31
N ILE A 928 -9.39 -19.52 5.05
CA ILE A 928 -8.34 -19.26 6.03
C ILE A 928 -8.94 -18.54 7.24
N PHE A 929 -9.74 -17.51 6.99
CA PHE A 929 -10.39 -16.72 8.02
C PHE A 929 -11.33 -17.58 8.86
N ARG A 930 -12.26 -18.31 8.24
CA ARG A 930 -13.24 -19.15 8.93
C ARG A 930 -12.57 -20.25 9.74
N ARG A 931 -11.59 -20.96 9.17
CA ARG A 931 -10.83 -22.00 9.86
C ARG A 931 -10.11 -21.45 11.08
N PHE A 932 -9.44 -20.30 10.92
CA PHE A 932 -8.73 -19.66 12.00
C PHE A 932 -9.65 -19.22 13.14
N ILE A 933 -10.75 -18.53 12.84
CA ILE A 933 -11.73 -18.10 13.84
C ILE A 933 -12.34 -19.31 14.56
N ALA A 934 -12.79 -20.32 13.82
CA ALA A 934 -13.33 -21.56 14.39
C ALA A 934 -12.33 -22.25 15.33
N SER A 935 -11.03 -22.26 14.99
CA SER A 935 -9.99 -22.84 15.85
C SER A 935 -9.86 -22.17 17.23
N GLN A 936 -10.36 -20.94 17.37
CA GLN A 936 -10.37 -20.14 18.60
C GLN A 936 -11.77 -20.02 19.23
N MET A 937 -12.72 -20.85 18.79
CA MET A 937 -14.07 -20.90 19.36
C MET A 937 -14.24 -22.08 20.33
N THR A 938 -15.35 -22.12 21.06
CA THR A 938 -15.77 -23.24 21.90
C THR A 938 -16.09 -24.50 21.07
N ARG A 939 -16.08 -25.67 21.72
CA ARG A 939 -16.49 -26.93 21.10
C ARG A 939 -17.97 -26.89 20.75
N ALA A 940 -18.36 -27.64 19.73
CA ALA A 940 -19.76 -27.85 19.40
C ALA A 940 -20.25 -29.12 20.09
N ILE A 941 -21.53 -29.16 20.46
CA ILE A 941 -22.17 -30.34 21.04
C ILE A 941 -23.24 -30.78 20.05
N VAL A 942 -23.14 -32.01 19.57
CA VAL A 942 -24.07 -32.56 18.56
C VAL A 942 -24.62 -33.90 19.01
N GLU A 943 -25.79 -34.25 18.50
CA GLU A 943 -26.31 -35.60 18.56
C GLU A 943 -25.90 -36.33 17.26
N LYS A 944 -25.08 -37.36 17.39
CA LYS A 944 -24.65 -38.22 16.29
C LYS A 944 -25.48 -39.50 16.31
N THR A 945 -26.05 -39.86 15.16
CA THR A 945 -26.82 -41.09 15.00
C THR A 945 -26.10 -42.05 14.07
N ARG A 946 -25.97 -43.31 14.49
CA ARG A 946 -25.41 -44.41 13.71
C ARG A 946 -26.53 -45.43 13.43
N LEU A 947 -26.70 -45.77 12.16
CA LEU A 947 -27.66 -46.76 11.68
C LEU A 947 -26.91 -47.95 11.07
N TYR A 948 -27.34 -49.16 11.41
CA TYR A 948 -26.95 -50.38 10.70
C TYR A 948 -28.09 -50.77 9.76
N VAL A 949 -27.83 -50.71 8.47
CA VAL A 949 -28.83 -50.90 7.43
C VAL A 949 -28.52 -52.17 6.66
N LYS A 950 -29.45 -53.12 6.66
CA LYS A 950 -29.35 -54.36 5.90
C LYS A 950 -30.04 -54.20 4.55
N ILE A 951 -29.31 -54.49 3.48
CA ILE A 951 -29.84 -54.55 2.11
C ILE A 951 -29.36 -55.88 1.51
N GLY A 952 -30.30 -56.78 1.26
CA GLY A 952 -29.97 -58.17 0.94
C GLY A 952 -29.21 -58.84 2.08
N GLU A 953 -28.05 -59.42 1.77
CA GLU A 953 -27.16 -60.07 2.75
C GLU A 953 -26.15 -59.11 3.39
N ASN A 954 -26.06 -57.87 2.89
CA ASN A 954 -25.00 -56.93 3.27
C ASN A 954 -25.50 -55.94 4.32
N ILE A 955 -24.60 -55.51 5.20
CA ILE A 955 -24.87 -54.50 6.23
C ILE A 955 -23.98 -53.28 5.96
N ALA A 956 -24.61 -52.11 5.87
CA ALA A 956 -23.93 -50.83 5.78
C ALA A 956 -24.10 -50.08 7.10
N VAL A 957 -23.05 -49.37 7.50
CA VAL A 957 -23.11 -48.43 8.63
C VAL A 957 -23.21 -47.03 8.07
N VAL A 958 -24.24 -46.30 8.47
CA VAL A 958 -24.42 -44.89 8.11
C VAL A 958 -24.38 -44.04 9.37
N GLU A 959 -23.50 -43.05 9.35
CA GLU A 959 -23.36 -42.08 10.43
C GLU A 959 -23.73 -40.70 9.93
N PHE A 960 -24.54 -39.98 10.70
CA PHE A 960 -24.88 -38.59 10.43
C PHE A 960 -25.13 -37.83 11.72
N ILE A 961 -25.10 -36.50 11.62
CA ILE A 961 -25.44 -35.62 12.73
C ILE A 961 -26.93 -35.31 12.63
N SER A 962 -27.70 -35.74 13.62
CA SER A 962 -29.15 -35.61 13.64
C SER A 962 -29.61 -34.28 14.23
N LYS A 963 -28.80 -33.68 15.13
CA LYS A 963 -29.13 -32.40 15.75
C LYS A 963 -27.87 -31.69 16.25
N ILE A 964 -27.85 -30.36 16.16
CA ILE A 964 -26.87 -29.52 16.86
C ILE A 964 -27.50 -29.06 18.19
N ILE A 965 -26.87 -29.39 19.30
CA ILE A 965 -27.32 -29.01 20.66
C ILE A 965 -26.70 -27.67 21.06
N ASN A 966 -25.40 -27.51 20.78
CA ASN A 966 -24.68 -26.25 20.91
C ASN A 966 -23.79 -26.07 19.68
N GLU A 967 -23.96 -24.95 18.98
CA GLU A 967 -23.24 -24.69 17.73
C GLU A 967 -21.73 -24.58 17.93
N GLY A 968 -21.25 -23.95 19.01
CA GLY A 968 -19.84 -23.65 19.19
C GLY A 968 -19.19 -23.07 17.92
N PHE A 969 -18.12 -23.70 17.44
CA PHE A 969 -17.44 -23.31 16.20
C PHE A 969 -18.24 -23.55 14.90
N LEU A 970 -19.31 -24.36 14.92
CA LEU A 970 -20.13 -24.66 13.74
C LEU A 970 -20.90 -23.44 13.23
N LYS A 971 -21.06 -22.40 14.06
CA LYS A 971 -21.56 -21.09 13.62
C LYS A 971 -20.74 -20.48 12.48
N ILE A 972 -19.44 -20.81 12.42
CA ILE A 972 -18.50 -20.33 11.39
C ILE A 972 -18.19 -21.42 10.35
N LEU A 973 -18.10 -22.68 10.80
CA LEU A 973 -17.89 -23.85 9.94
C LEU A 973 -19.12 -24.78 9.98
N PRO A 974 -20.20 -24.43 9.25
CA PRO A 974 -21.42 -25.23 9.29
C PRO A 974 -21.19 -26.61 8.67
N ILE A 975 -21.88 -27.59 9.24
CA ILE A 975 -21.88 -28.97 8.78
C ILE A 975 -23.30 -29.35 8.35
N LYS A 976 -23.41 -30.39 7.53
CA LYS A 976 -24.71 -30.91 7.11
C LYS A 976 -25.37 -31.63 8.29
N VAL A 977 -26.59 -31.25 8.61
CA VAL A 977 -27.43 -31.86 9.65
C VAL A 977 -28.58 -32.56 8.95
N HIS A 978 -28.90 -33.76 9.41
CA HIS A 978 -29.93 -34.64 8.85
C HIS A 978 -31.00 -34.94 9.92
N GLU A 979 -31.77 -33.92 10.26
CA GLU A 979 -32.81 -34.01 11.29
C GLU A 979 -34.01 -34.84 10.80
N GLU A 980 -34.27 -34.85 9.50
CA GLU A 980 -35.30 -35.66 8.86
C GLU A 980 -35.11 -37.17 9.08
N TRP A 981 -33.86 -37.63 9.25
CA TRP A 981 -33.53 -39.03 9.51
C TRP A 981 -33.52 -39.38 11.00
N ARG A 982 -33.70 -38.39 11.88
CA ARG A 982 -33.71 -38.58 13.34
C ARG A 982 -34.83 -39.49 13.81
N ASN A 983 -35.97 -39.52 13.10
CA ASN A 983 -37.15 -40.29 13.48
C ASN A 983 -37.16 -41.72 12.96
N ILE A 984 -36.14 -42.15 12.18
CA ILE A 984 -36.03 -43.54 11.71
C ILE A 984 -35.99 -44.49 12.92
N GLN A 985 -36.82 -45.52 12.94
CA GLN A 985 -36.88 -46.48 14.03
C GLN A 985 -36.13 -47.77 13.70
N LYS A 986 -35.70 -48.48 14.74
CA LYS A 986 -35.20 -49.86 14.60
C LYS A 986 -36.35 -50.74 14.09
N GLY A 987 -36.07 -51.62 13.14
CA GLY A 987 -37.05 -52.51 12.53
C GLY A 987 -37.83 -51.89 11.36
N SER A 988 -37.64 -50.60 11.06
CA SER A 988 -38.25 -49.99 9.87
C SER A 988 -37.70 -50.62 8.59
N LEU A 989 -38.61 -51.05 7.71
CA LEU A 989 -38.30 -51.47 6.35
C LEU A 989 -38.60 -50.30 5.40
N LEU A 990 -37.57 -49.72 4.81
CA LEU A 990 -37.68 -48.57 3.93
C LEU A 990 -37.59 -49.00 2.47
N LYS A 991 -38.50 -48.49 1.62
CA LYS A 991 -38.46 -48.77 0.18
C LYS A 991 -37.26 -48.09 -0.46
N ILE A 992 -36.63 -48.79 -1.41
CA ILE A 992 -35.59 -48.23 -2.28
C ILE A 992 -36.29 -47.65 -3.51
N VAL A 993 -36.18 -46.34 -3.71
CA VAL A 993 -36.85 -45.62 -4.80
C VAL A 993 -35.96 -45.41 -6.03
N GLU A 994 -34.65 -45.31 -5.83
CA GLU A 994 -33.65 -45.17 -6.89
C GLU A 994 -32.38 -45.91 -6.48
N TYR A 995 -31.62 -46.43 -7.45
CA TYR A 995 -30.25 -46.86 -7.21
C TYR A 995 -29.33 -46.45 -8.36
N ARG A 996 -28.08 -46.12 -8.01
CA ARG A 996 -27.03 -45.76 -8.97
C ARG A 996 -25.84 -46.68 -8.81
N THR A 997 -25.21 -47.06 -9.91
CA THR A 997 -24.04 -47.93 -9.90
C THR A 997 -22.86 -47.29 -10.62
N TRP A 998 -21.67 -47.37 -10.04
CA TRP A 998 -20.42 -47.02 -10.72
C TRP A 998 -19.30 -47.97 -10.30
N LYS A 999 -18.28 -48.11 -11.16
CA LYS A 999 -17.07 -48.85 -10.80
C LYS A 999 -16.10 -47.90 -10.12
N GLY A 1000 -15.52 -48.33 -9.01
CA GLY A 1000 -14.52 -47.57 -8.25
C GLY A 1000 -13.49 -48.51 -7.64
N SER A 1001 -12.55 -47.98 -6.86
CA SER A 1001 -11.67 -48.78 -6.00
C SER A 1001 -12.09 -48.60 -4.55
N LEU A 1002 -11.89 -49.64 -3.75
CA LEU A 1002 -11.83 -49.52 -2.28
C LEU A 1002 -10.73 -48.55 -1.84
#